data_AF-A0A373S4F8-F1
#
_entry.id   AF-A0A373S4F8-F1
#
_cell.length_a   1.000
_cell.length_b   1.000
_cell.length_c   1.000
_cell.angle_alpha   90.00
_cell.angle_beta   90.00
_cell.angle_gamma   90.00
#
_symmetry.space_group_name_H-M   'P 1'
#
loop_
_entity.id
_entity.type
_entity.pdbx_description
1 polymer ?
#
loop_
_entity_poly.entity_id
_entity_poly.type
_entity_poly.pdbx_seq_one_letter_code
_entity_poly.pdbx_strand_id
1 'polypeptide(L)'
;MTEKKEFQVNKNTPFWDASLTDQERIDWLLKEMTVEEKLGYLASSSPDLPRLGIPGVSVGGEAAHGVEGRNDQNGLGKPDVTTSFPQPIGMSASWDPELIRQAGEITGTEARVVWHRHQGHGLSRWAPTVDLERDPRWGRNEEGYGEDPVLTGKMAGAYIRGMQGDDPKYLRCAATLKHFYGNNTEVGRGWKNSSIDPRNKYELYLEPFRRCIEDGGAEGIMTAYNKINGTIGILNPEVTDILKKQYGLRHVVSDGGAMGLVVNLHHYFGQHAETIATALKAGVDAMSDDPRMVEQAAREAYELGILKEEDMDRSIRCMMETKLRLGVYDRENLNPYDRVTEDDIDSPKAREICKELSRESIVLLKNENGALPLDKALKAEDIAIVGPLGDAWYQDWYGGTAPYRTTFLQGIEVLKQENITFADGLDRVVFRCDGKGLAVAEDGTLQMADEPDVFIKEYWGEGSYTFKSVRTGKYLGARLSESQGEKPKMGQIAADREEAFDWFVMEIFHVEPQEDGSVVLTNRFHYPVYKDAEGFFSFEQTEGIPITMEVVENGIEKAVAAVRGKKQVLLALGCNSVINAKEEIDRNTLELPEEQEMLLDRIAEVNPNTVLVLFTNYPYTLQKAMEKLPAIIMSATGSQDMGSAMAEAVLGIYAPAGRLNMTWYESIDQLPDIDDYDIIKGKRTYRYFDGKELYPFGYGLTYTTFAYENYKISLKDDRLLQISLDVRNTGDTASDEVVQIYGSALESCVKKPICQLLDFVRVKNIAPGETRHIALEIPVEELRFYDVISRRLMVEEGTYEIYAGASCKDKAVSAEIFIPGGKRGVRDLSAFTAADHYDDYENMYLTEGHFNFKAVLVQDETKEGVLVYRDCDLSDAAVLALHVKSERGGSVEAFVDGVSMGSFTGDTRTCEFRSAPKLDRYAEEEVKERNRYREPVYEDVEISLADRPQTDGASEIRLVLKGDMRICYLRVLKNKSTGKIQMGVAN
;
A
#
# COMPACT_ATOMS: atom_id res chain seq x y z
N MET A 1 -21.89 29.49 28.07
CA MET A 1 -23.25 28.93 27.93
C MET A 1 -23.96 29.69 26.82
N THR A 2 -23.67 29.32 25.58
CA THR A 2 -24.42 29.75 24.40
C THR A 2 -25.59 28.80 24.24
N GLU A 3 -26.80 29.34 24.16
CA GLU A 3 -28.03 28.57 23.88
C GLU A 3 -27.82 27.78 22.57
N LYS A 4 -27.77 26.45 22.65
CA LYS A 4 -27.90 25.59 21.47
C LYS A 4 -29.30 25.85 20.91
N LYS A 5 -29.39 26.61 19.80
CA LYS A 5 -30.61 26.61 18.99
C LYS A 5 -30.94 25.16 18.68
N GLU A 6 -32.15 24.71 19.03
CA GLU A 6 -32.62 23.37 18.65
C GLU A 6 -32.56 23.24 17.13
N PHE A 7 -31.71 22.32 16.66
CA PHE A 7 -31.66 21.94 15.26
C PHE A 7 -32.93 21.15 14.93
N GLN A 8 -33.78 21.68 14.05
CA GLN A 8 -35.01 21.04 13.62
C GLN A 8 -34.85 20.49 12.20
N VAL A 9 -34.94 19.17 12.05
CA VAL A 9 -34.94 18.52 10.73
C VAL A 9 -36.24 18.84 10.01
N ASN A 10 -36.16 19.38 8.79
CA ASN A 10 -37.32 19.64 7.93
C ASN A 10 -37.33 18.70 6.73
N LYS A 11 -38.05 17.58 6.85
CA LYS A 11 -38.19 16.60 5.76
C LYS A 11 -39.19 17.00 4.66
N ASN A 12 -39.80 18.19 4.77
CA ASN A 12 -40.78 18.71 3.81
C ASN A 12 -40.14 19.62 2.75
N THR A 13 -39.00 19.20 2.19
CA THR A 13 -38.31 19.89 1.09
C THR A 13 -38.07 18.94 -0.08
N PRO A 14 -37.80 19.43 -1.31
CA PRO A 14 -37.43 18.59 -2.45
C PRO A 14 -36.24 17.68 -2.18
N PHE A 15 -35.28 18.11 -1.36
CA PHE A 15 -34.09 17.31 -1.03
C PHE A 15 -34.41 15.96 -0.38
N TRP A 16 -35.48 15.86 0.42
CA TRP A 16 -35.88 14.61 1.08
C TRP A 16 -36.85 13.75 0.26
N ASP A 17 -37.28 14.22 -0.91
CA ASP A 17 -38.23 13.52 -1.77
C ASP A 17 -37.51 12.51 -2.69
N ALA A 18 -37.50 11.26 -2.24
CA ALA A 18 -36.84 10.16 -2.95
C ALA A 18 -37.53 9.75 -4.27
N SER A 19 -38.64 10.40 -4.65
CA SER A 19 -39.28 10.25 -5.99
C SER A 19 -38.66 11.15 -7.06
N LEU A 20 -37.92 12.18 -6.65
CA LEU A 20 -37.11 13.02 -7.54
C LEU A 20 -35.78 12.32 -7.86
N THR A 21 -35.16 12.72 -8.97
CA THR A 21 -33.79 12.28 -9.29
C THR A 21 -32.79 12.90 -8.31
N ASP A 22 -31.66 12.22 -8.06
CA ASP A 22 -30.59 12.75 -7.20
C ASP A 22 -30.11 14.12 -7.70
N GLN A 23 -30.07 14.31 -9.02
CA GLN A 23 -29.74 15.59 -9.66
C GLN A 23 -30.72 16.70 -9.25
N GLU A 24 -32.04 16.49 -9.33
CA GLU A 24 -33.04 17.49 -8.94
C GLU A 24 -32.96 17.83 -7.45
N ARG A 25 -32.70 16.83 -6.60
CA ARG A 25 -32.56 16.99 -5.14
C ARG A 25 -31.35 17.85 -4.81
N ILE A 26 -30.20 17.57 -5.44
CA ILE A 26 -28.95 18.28 -5.21
C ILE A 26 -29.00 19.68 -5.84
N ASP A 27 -29.61 19.85 -7.01
CA ASP A 27 -29.79 21.17 -7.65
C ASP A 27 -30.60 22.11 -6.76
N TRP A 28 -31.64 21.58 -6.09
CA TRP A 28 -32.36 22.34 -5.09
C TRP A 28 -31.46 22.70 -3.90
N LEU A 29 -30.71 21.74 -3.36
CA LEU A 29 -29.81 21.96 -2.22
C LEU A 29 -28.78 23.07 -2.52
N LEU A 30 -28.03 22.94 -3.61
CA LEU A 30 -26.97 23.88 -3.99
C LEU A 30 -27.50 25.28 -4.27
N LYS A 31 -28.70 25.39 -4.84
CA LYS A 31 -29.38 26.66 -5.08
C LYS A 31 -29.80 27.33 -3.77
N GLU A 32 -30.26 26.55 -2.80
CA GLU A 32 -30.72 27.08 -1.52
C GLU A 32 -29.56 27.39 -0.58
N MET A 33 -28.43 26.68 -0.67
CA MET A 33 -27.22 26.94 0.10
C MET A 33 -26.66 28.34 -0.19
N THR A 34 -26.32 29.04 0.88
CA THR A 34 -25.50 30.25 0.83
C THR A 34 -24.03 29.92 0.55
N VAL A 35 -23.27 30.89 0.06
CA VAL A 35 -21.81 30.76 -0.10
C VAL A 35 -21.14 30.33 1.21
N GLU A 36 -21.53 30.94 2.34
CA GLU A 36 -21.02 30.60 3.67
C GLU A 36 -21.21 29.13 4.04
N GLU A 37 -22.40 28.59 3.78
CA GLU A 37 -22.68 27.17 4.00
C GLU A 37 -21.87 26.28 3.05
N LYS A 38 -21.61 26.72 1.81
CA LYS A 38 -20.78 25.97 0.84
C LYS A 38 -19.32 25.91 1.29
N LEU A 39 -18.77 27.02 1.78
CA LEU A 39 -17.39 27.10 2.29
C LEU A 39 -17.14 26.09 3.43
N GLY A 40 -18.10 25.95 4.34
CA GLY A 40 -18.03 25.00 5.45
C GLY A 40 -18.30 23.53 5.06
N TYR A 41 -18.67 23.25 3.81
CA TYR A 41 -19.11 21.91 3.36
C TYR A 41 -18.09 21.19 2.47
N LEU A 42 -16.84 21.66 2.43
CA LEU A 42 -15.75 21.09 1.62
C LEU A 42 -14.85 20.12 2.40
N ALA A 43 -15.10 19.94 3.69
CA ALA A 43 -14.45 18.93 4.51
C ALA A 43 -15.19 17.59 4.43
N SER A 44 -14.46 16.48 4.59
CA SER A 44 -15.04 15.14 4.64
C SER A 44 -16.00 14.99 5.83
N SER A 45 -15.72 15.69 6.94
CA SER A 45 -16.67 15.91 8.02
C SER A 45 -17.60 17.07 7.69
N SER A 46 -18.86 16.75 7.37
CA SER A 46 -19.84 17.76 6.93
C SER A 46 -20.65 18.30 8.10
N PRO A 47 -20.77 19.63 8.26
CA PRO A 47 -21.58 20.22 9.32
C PRO A 47 -23.07 20.06 9.05
N ASP A 48 -23.88 20.26 10.09
CA ASP A 48 -25.33 20.48 9.92
C ASP A 48 -25.57 21.74 9.07
N LEU A 49 -26.70 21.74 8.35
CA LEU A 49 -27.26 22.92 7.68
C LEU A 49 -28.58 23.32 8.37
N PRO A 50 -28.55 24.01 9.53
CA PRO A 50 -29.74 24.28 10.34
C PRO A 50 -30.84 25.06 9.62
N ARG A 51 -30.47 26.00 8.75
CA ARG A 51 -31.43 26.81 7.98
C ARG A 51 -32.25 25.95 7.01
N LEU A 52 -31.63 24.92 6.45
CA LEU A 52 -32.26 23.99 5.51
C LEU A 52 -32.86 22.77 6.22
N GLY A 53 -32.57 22.59 7.53
CA GLY A 53 -33.01 21.44 8.31
C GLY A 53 -32.41 20.12 7.82
N ILE A 54 -31.16 20.15 7.33
CA ILE A 54 -30.42 18.99 6.81
C ILE A 54 -29.27 18.66 7.76
N PRO A 55 -29.24 17.45 8.35
CA PRO A 55 -28.17 17.06 9.26
C PRO A 55 -26.88 16.77 8.48
N GLY A 56 -25.74 17.03 9.12
CA GLY A 56 -24.43 16.69 8.61
C GLY A 56 -24.22 15.19 8.60
N VAL A 57 -23.64 14.67 7.52
CA VAL A 57 -23.19 13.28 7.43
C VAL A 57 -21.78 13.32 6.87
N SER A 58 -20.81 12.81 7.61
CA SER A 58 -19.42 12.72 7.18
C SER A 58 -19.23 11.59 6.18
N VAL A 59 -18.28 11.78 5.26
CA VAL A 59 -17.72 10.70 4.42
C VAL A 59 -16.38 10.30 5.02
N GLY A 60 -16.21 9.03 5.35
CA GLY A 60 -14.99 8.51 5.95
C GLY A 60 -15.21 7.55 7.12
N GLY A 61 -14.15 6.80 7.42
CA GLY A 61 -14.11 5.70 8.38
C GLY A 61 -13.41 4.49 7.75
N GLU A 62 -12.76 3.67 8.56
CA GLU A 62 -11.91 2.58 8.04
C GLU A 62 -12.65 1.24 7.98
N ALA A 63 -12.24 0.39 7.02
CA ALA A 63 -12.82 -0.93 6.83
C ALA A 63 -11.89 -1.95 6.11
N ALA A 64 -10.57 -1.89 6.34
CA ALA A 64 -9.59 -2.66 5.56
C ALA A 64 -9.88 -4.17 5.51
N HIS A 65 -10.19 -4.77 6.67
CA HIS A 65 -10.52 -6.20 6.82
C HIS A 65 -11.66 -6.45 7.82
N GLY A 66 -12.67 -5.58 7.78
CA GLY A 66 -13.73 -5.48 8.79
C GLY A 66 -13.90 -4.03 9.23
N VAL A 67 -15.02 -3.67 9.85
CA VAL A 67 -15.27 -2.28 10.26
C VAL A 67 -14.39 -1.93 11.46
N GLU A 68 -13.58 -0.88 11.36
CA GLU A 68 -12.59 -0.56 12.41
C GLU A 68 -13.22 0.01 13.70
N GLY A 69 -14.19 0.92 13.56
CA GLY A 69 -15.05 1.33 14.68
C GLY A 69 -14.32 1.95 15.89
N ARG A 70 -13.16 2.62 15.71
CA ARG A 70 -12.34 3.21 16.80
C ARG A 70 -12.89 4.52 17.35
N ASN A 71 -14.05 4.44 18.00
CA ASN A 71 -14.71 5.58 18.65
C ASN A 71 -13.87 6.24 19.77
N ASP A 72 -12.87 5.53 20.30
CA ASP A 72 -11.90 6.02 21.27
C ASP A 72 -10.95 7.08 20.70
N GLN A 73 -10.78 7.10 19.37
CA GLN A 73 -9.95 8.08 18.67
C GLN A 73 -10.74 9.33 18.26
N ASN A 74 -12.07 9.20 18.12
CA ASN A 74 -12.94 10.25 17.59
C ASN A 74 -13.84 10.90 18.67
N GLY A 75 -13.57 10.62 19.96
CA GLY A 75 -14.31 11.19 21.09
C GLY A 75 -15.74 10.65 21.25
N LEU A 76 -16.07 9.55 20.57
CA LEU A 76 -17.40 8.92 20.57
C LEU A 76 -17.55 7.81 21.62
N GLY A 77 -16.48 7.45 22.34
CA GLY A 77 -16.53 6.56 23.49
C GLY A 77 -15.62 5.35 23.36
N LYS A 78 -16.14 4.16 23.65
CA LYS A 78 -15.38 2.90 23.52
C LYS A 78 -15.45 2.40 22.08
N PRO A 79 -14.41 1.71 21.58
CA PRO A 79 -14.44 1.09 20.25
C PRO A 79 -15.67 0.20 20.08
N ASP A 80 -16.24 0.19 18.87
CA ASP A 80 -17.24 -0.80 18.47
C ASP A 80 -16.57 -2.16 18.25
N VAL A 81 -17.26 -3.22 18.69
CA VAL A 81 -16.87 -4.60 18.41
C VAL A 81 -17.48 -5.03 17.09
N THR A 82 -16.65 -5.59 16.21
CA THR A 82 -16.97 -5.93 14.81
C THR A 82 -16.14 -7.14 14.38
N THR A 83 -16.57 -7.83 13.33
CA THR A 83 -15.84 -8.98 12.79
C THR A 83 -14.48 -8.54 12.23
N SER A 84 -13.42 -9.28 12.57
CA SER A 84 -12.04 -9.03 12.10
C SER A 84 -11.57 -10.19 11.23
N PHE A 85 -11.47 -9.96 9.93
CA PHE A 85 -10.98 -10.92 8.94
C PHE A 85 -9.44 -10.97 8.96
N PRO A 86 -8.78 -11.89 8.22
CA PRO A 86 -7.35 -11.76 7.98
C PRO A 86 -7.05 -10.39 7.37
N GLN A 87 -5.84 -9.85 7.61
CA GLN A 87 -5.34 -8.68 6.87
C GLN A 87 -5.53 -8.86 5.36
N PRO A 88 -5.71 -7.79 4.56
CA PRO A 88 -5.91 -7.90 3.11
C PRO A 88 -4.88 -8.77 2.36
N ILE A 89 -3.61 -8.73 2.78
CA ILE A 89 -2.58 -9.63 2.24
C ILE A 89 -2.90 -11.11 2.49
N GLY A 90 -3.50 -11.42 3.64
CA GLY A 90 -4.05 -12.74 3.96
C GLY A 90 -5.33 -13.04 3.19
N MET A 91 -6.26 -12.10 3.09
CA MET A 91 -7.50 -12.29 2.32
C MET A 91 -7.17 -12.67 0.87
N SER A 92 -6.27 -11.95 0.22
CA SER A 92 -5.82 -12.25 -1.15
C SER A 92 -5.04 -13.57 -1.28
N ALA A 93 -4.34 -14.02 -0.24
CA ALA A 93 -3.72 -15.35 -0.22
C ALA A 93 -4.74 -16.51 -0.30
N SER A 94 -6.04 -16.25 -0.10
CA SER A 94 -7.10 -17.23 -0.37
C SER A 94 -7.32 -17.51 -1.86
N TRP A 95 -7.04 -16.55 -2.74
CA TRP A 95 -7.39 -16.64 -4.17
C TRP A 95 -8.88 -17.03 -4.40
N ASP A 96 -9.76 -16.66 -3.47
CA ASP A 96 -11.21 -16.84 -3.56
C ASP A 96 -11.96 -15.49 -3.60
N PRO A 97 -12.29 -14.99 -4.81
CA PRO A 97 -13.05 -13.76 -4.94
C PRO A 97 -14.45 -13.86 -4.34
N GLU A 98 -15.10 -15.03 -4.33
CA GLU A 98 -16.45 -15.15 -3.80
C GLU A 98 -16.44 -15.08 -2.26
N LEU A 99 -15.46 -15.70 -1.62
CA LEU A 99 -15.31 -15.62 -0.16
C LEU A 99 -14.99 -14.19 0.29
N ILE A 100 -14.14 -13.46 -0.45
CA ILE A 100 -13.90 -12.04 -0.19
C ILE A 100 -15.15 -11.19 -0.43
N ARG A 101 -15.96 -11.49 -1.45
CA ARG A 101 -17.25 -10.79 -1.66
C ARG A 101 -18.17 -10.97 -0.45
N GLN A 102 -18.21 -12.16 0.14
CA GLN A 102 -18.98 -12.44 1.34
C GLN A 102 -18.43 -11.72 2.57
N ALA A 103 -17.10 -11.61 2.71
CA ALA A 103 -16.48 -10.78 3.75
C ALA A 103 -16.87 -9.30 3.59
N GLY A 104 -16.87 -8.77 2.36
CA GLY A 104 -17.34 -7.40 2.07
C GLY A 104 -18.82 -7.20 2.41
N GLU A 105 -19.66 -8.20 2.15
CA GLU A 105 -21.08 -8.18 2.52
C GLU A 105 -21.28 -8.07 4.04
N ILE A 106 -20.49 -8.80 4.82
CA ILE A 106 -20.48 -8.72 6.29
C ILE A 106 -20.00 -7.34 6.74
N THR A 107 -18.86 -6.86 6.24
CA THR A 107 -18.33 -5.52 6.55
C THR A 107 -19.36 -4.44 6.27
N GLY A 108 -20.00 -4.45 5.10
CA GLY A 108 -21.03 -3.46 4.77
C GLY A 108 -22.28 -3.55 5.66
N THR A 109 -22.62 -4.75 6.12
CA THR A 109 -23.77 -4.99 7.00
C THR A 109 -23.47 -4.48 8.40
N GLU A 110 -22.31 -4.81 8.95
CA GLU A 110 -21.86 -4.30 10.24
C GLU A 110 -21.67 -2.78 10.22
N ALA A 111 -21.23 -2.19 9.10
CA ALA A 111 -21.14 -0.74 8.93
C ALA A 111 -22.51 -0.05 9.08
N ARG A 112 -23.61 -0.71 8.65
CA ARG A 112 -24.98 -0.20 8.84
C ARG A 112 -25.42 -0.28 10.30
N VAL A 113 -25.02 -1.32 11.02
CA VAL A 113 -25.31 -1.42 12.46
C VAL A 113 -24.56 -0.33 13.23
N VAL A 114 -23.26 -0.15 12.95
CA VAL A 114 -22.44 0.92 13.53
C VAL A 114 -23.04 2.30 13.22
N TRP A 115 -23.54 2.51 12.01
CA TRP A 115 -24.26 3.73 11.63
C TRP A 115 -25.51 3.99 12.50
N HIS A 116 -26.29 2.95 12.86
CA HIS A 116 -27.45 3.11 13.75
C HIS A 116 -27.05 3.52 15.17
N ARG A 117 -25.86 3.09 15.64
CA ARG A 117 -25.30 3.51 16.94
C ARG A 117 -24.79 4.96 16.90
N HIS A 118 -24.18 5.35 15.80
CA HIS A 118 -23.44 6.61 15.65
C HIS A 118 -23.82 7.37 14.38
N GLN A 119 -25.08 7.81 14.30
CA GLN A 119 -25.59 8.57 13.15
C GLN A 119 -24.74 9.83 12.90
N GLY A 120 -24.33 10.02 11.64
CA GLY A 120 -23.47 11.12 11.20
C GLY A 120 -22.07 10.68 10.73
N HIS A 121 -21.65 9.43 10.98
CA HIS A 121 -20.32 8.93 10.62
C HIS A 121 -20.36 7.52 9.97
N GLY A 122 -19.45 7.21 9.05
CA GLY A 122 -19.04 5.81 8.83
C GLY A 122 -19.85 4.95 7.84
N LEU A 123 -20.41 5.52 6.78
CA LEU A 123 -21.01 4.74 5.68
C LEU A 123 -20.30 4.89 4.31
N SER A 124 -19.33 5.81 4.23
CA SER A 124 -18.31 5.80 3.18
C SER A 124 -17.02 5.35 3.85
N ARG A 125 -16.50 4.19 3.45
CA ARG A 125 -15.37 3.55 4.12
C ARG A 125 -14.12 3.56 3.24
N TRP A 126 -13.00 3.98 3.81
CA TRP A 126 -11.69 4.15 3.16
C TRP A 126 -10.96 2.81 2.97
N ALA A 127 -11.62 1.91 2.26
CA ALA A 127 -11.09 0.60 1.88
C ALA A 127 -11.68 0.19 0.52
N PRO A 128 -10.99 -0.70 -0.22
CA PRO A 128 -9.66 -1.27 0.05
C PRO A 128 -8.46 -0.37 -0.30
N THR A 129 -7.29 -0.69 0.29
CA THR A 129 -5.99 -0.25 -0.23
C THR A 129 -5.63 -1.10 -1.46
N VAL A 130 -5.37 -0.47 -2.60
CA VAL A 130 -5.14 -1.14 -3.91
C VAL A 130 -3.80 -0.79 -4.55
N ASP A 131 -3.00 -0.03 -3.83
CA ASP A 131 -1.57 0.08 -4.00
C ASP A 131 -0.95 -1.31 -4.22
N LEU A 132 0.00 -1.43 -5.15
CA LEU A 132 0.70 -2.71 -5.35
C LEU A 132 1.77 -2.86 -4.28
N GLU A 133 1.88 -4.07 -3.72
CA GLU A 133 2.98 -4.51 -2.86
C GLU A 133 4.29 -4.68 -3.66
N ARG A 134 4.73 -3.60 -4.32
CA ARG A 134 5.89 -3.54 -5.21
C ARG A 134 7.19 -3.94 -4.51
N ASP A 135 7.32 -3.52 -3.25
CA ASP A 135 8.53 -3.73 -2.45
C ASP A 135 8.18 -4.37 -1.10
N PRO A 136 8.75 -5.54 -0.75
CA PRO A 136 8.45 -6.26 0.50
C PRO A 136 8.88 -5.52 1.77
N ARG A 137 9.61 -4.41 1.66
CA ARG A 137 10.00 -3.55 2.78
C ARG A 137 8.95 -2.51 3.15
N TRP A 138 8.00 -2.23 2.26
CA TRP A 138 6.98 -1.22 2.50
C TRP A 138 6.18 -1.51 3.78
N GLY A 139 6.09 -0.51 4.65
CA GLY A 139 5.46 -0.60 5.97
C GLY A 139 4.00 -1.06 5.96
N ARG A 140 3.27 -0.77 4.88
CA ARG A 140 1.83 -1.04 4.75
C ARG A 140 1.51 -2.18 3.78
N ASN A 141 2.47 -3.06 3.47
CA ASN A 141 2.23 -4.25 2.65
C ASN A 141 1.06 -5.11 3.16
N GLU A 142 0.76 -5.06 4.46
CA GLU A 142 -0.34 -5.82 5.06
C GLU A 142 -1.72 -5.40 4.53
N GLU A 143 -1.86 -4.16 4.07
CA GLU A 143 -3.13 -3.55 3.71
C GLU A 143 -3.56 -3.79 2.26
N GLY A 144 -2.64 -4.17 1.37
CA GLY A 144 -2.97 -4.44 -0.03
C GLY A 144 -3.16 -5.93 -0.34
N TYR A 145 -3.28 -6.23 -1.63
CA TYR A 145 -3.79 -7.53 -2.12
C TYR A 145 -2.75 -8.32 -2.93
N GLY A 146 -1.52 -7.85 -2.98
CA GLY A 146 -0.38 -8.47 -3.64
C GLY A 146 0.30 -7.58 -4.69
N GLU A 147 1.37 -8.13 -5.27
CA GLU A 147 2.21 -7.41 -6.24
C GLU A 147 1.64 -7.39 -7.67
N ASP A 148 0.46 -7.99 -7.90
CA ASP A 148 -0.11 -8.23 -9.23
C ASP A 148 -1.40 -7.43 -9.51
N PRO A 149 -1.49 -6.68 -10.63
CA PRO A 149 -2.69 -5.92 -10.95
C PRO A 149 -3.96 -6.74 -11.16
N VAL A 150 -3.88 -7.96 -11.72
CA VAL A 150 -5.05 -8.81 -11.99
C VAL A 150 -5.58 -9.39 -10.68
N LEU A 151 -4.69 -9.93 -9.85
CA LEU A 151 -5.03 -10.46 -8.53
C LEU A 151 -5.63 -9.34 -7.66
N THR A 152 -4.94 -8.21 -7.52
CA THR A 152 -5.42 -7.06 -6.73
C THR A 152 -6.78 -6.59 -7.22
N GLY A 153 -6.95 -6.38 -8.53
CA GLY A 153 -8.23 -5.94 -9.09
C GLY A 153 -9.38 -6.93 -8.86
N LYS A 154 -9.14 -8.24 -8.98
CA LYS A 154 -10.18 -9.27 -8.76
C LYS A 154 -10.56 -9.39 -7.28
N MET A 155 -9.57 -9.41 -6.40
CA MET A 155 -9.77 -9.63 -4.97
C MET A 155 -10.34 -8.38 -4.29
N ALA A 156 -9.71 -7.21 -4.47
CA ALA A 156 -10.23 -5.95 -3.95
C ALA A 156 -11.60 -5.59 -4.58
N GLY A 157 -11.75 -5.81 -5.89
CA GLY A 157 -13.03 -5.68 -6.60
C GLY A 157 -14.16 -6.52 -6.01
N ALA A 158 -13.86 -7.73 -5.55
CA ALA A 158 -14.85 -8.56 -4.88
C ALA A 158 -15.28 -8.00 -3.53
N TYR A 159 -14.33 -7.51 -2.73
CA TYR A 159 -14.61 -6.89 -1.44
C TYR A 159 -15.51 -5.67 -1.60
N ILE A 160 -15.20 -4.81 -2.59
CA ILE A 160 -16.00 -3.63 -2.96
C ILE A 160 -17.44 -4.00 -3.31
N ARG A 161 -17.64 -4.98 -4.20
CA ARG A 161 -18.99 -5.45 -4.56
C ARG A 161 -19.76 -5.94 -3.33
N GLY A 162 -19.09 -6.69 -2.45
CA GLY A 162 -19.64 -7.11 -1.16
C GLY A 162 -20.06 -5.93 -0.30
N MET A 163 -19.19 -4.95 -0.10
CA MET A 163 -19.46 -3.77 0.74
C MET A 163 -20.64 -2.94 0.20
N GLN A 164 -20.73 -2.79 -1.12
CA GLN A 164 -21.71 -1.92 -1.78
C GLN A 164 -23.09 -2.58 -1.96
N GLY A 165 -23.13 -3.90 -2.20
CA GLY A 165 -24.35 -4.61 -2.51
C GLY A 165 -24.89 -4.32 -3.93
N ASP A 166 -25.99 -5.00 -4.28
CA ASP A 166 -26.49 -5.10 -5.65
C ASP A 166 -27.77 -4.27 -5.90
N ASP A 167 -28.16 -3.37 -4.98
CA ASP A 167 -29.37 -2.58 -5.16
C ASP A 167 -29.08 -1.49 -6.21
N PRO A 168 -29.95 -1.32 -7.22
CA PRO A 168 -29.67 -0.39 -8.32
C PRO A 168 -29.72 1.08 -7.89
N LYS A 169 -30.34 1.40 -6.76
CA LYS A 169 -30.49 2.76 -6.23
C LYS A 169 -29.63 2.99 -5.00
N TYR A 170 -29.63 2.06 -4.05
CA TYR A 170 -28.99 2.22 -2.76
C TYR A 170 -27.67 1.46 -2.64
N LEU A 171 -26.72 2.04 -1.92
CA LEU A 171 -25.50 1.38 -1.49
C LEU A 171 -25.69 0.84 -0.07
N ARG A 172 -25.19 -0.36 0.21
CA ARG A 172 -25.03 -0.85 1.59
C ARG A 172 -23.95 -0.05 2.30
N CYS A 173 -22.78 0.09 1.72
CA CYS A 173 -21.70 0.94 2.19
C CYS A 173 -20.94 1.45 0.96
N ALA A 174 -20.52 2.71 0.93
CA ALA A 174 -19.70 3.23 -0.17
C ALA A 174 -18.24 2.82 0.06
N ALA A 175 -17.64 2.10 -0.89
CA ALA A 175 -16.23 1.75 -0.84
C ALA A 175 -15.39 2.88 -1.46
N THR A 176 -14.35 3.30 -0.76
CA THR A 176 -13.45 4.39 -1.17
C THR A 176 -12.01 3.86 -1.24
N LEU A 177 -11.50 3.63 -2.45
CA LEU A 177 -10.17 3.05 -2.69
C LEU A 177 -9.04 3.97 -2.20
N LYS A 178 -7.89 3.41 -1.82
CA LYS A 178 -6.71 4.23 -1.50
C LYS A 178 -5.39 3.56 -1.92
N HIS A 179 -4.31 4.30 -2.13
CA HIS A 179 -4.17 5.76 -2.19
C HIS A 179 -3.75 6.12 -3.61
N PHE A 180 -4.42 7.05 -4.29
CA PHE A 180 -4.13 7.35 -5.69
C PHE A 180 -3.00 8.39 -5.85
N TYR A 181 -1.81 8.05 -6.37
CA TYR A 181 -1.24 6.71 -6.56
C TYR A 181 0.28 6.72 -6.36
N GLY A 182 0.87 5.53 -6.22
CA GLY A 182 2.32 5.40 -6.04
C GLY A 182 2.77 5.73 -4.61
N ASN A 183 1.93 5.42 -3.62
CA ASN A 183 2.17 5.66 -2.19
C ASN A 183 2.63 4.38 -1.48
N ASN A 184 3.72 3.79 -1.98
CA ASN A 184 4.17 2.44 -1.61
C ASN A 184 5.54 2.46 -0.90
N THR A 185 5.80 3.53 -0.15
CA THR A 185 6.95 3.78 0.73
C THR A 185 6.47 4.72 1.84
N GLU A 186 6.73 4.42 3.10
CA GLU A 186 6.28 5.25 4.23
C GLU A 186 7.25 6.39 4.56
N VAL A 187 8.55 6.10 4.58
CA VAL A 187 9.57 7.08 4.93
C VAL A 187 9.64 8.16 3.87
N GLY A 188 9.23 9.37 4.24
CA GLY A 188 9.25 10.54 3.36
C GLY A 188 8.08 10.66 2.39
N ARG A 189 7.02 9.84 2.55
CA ARG A 189 5.82 9.88 1.69
C ARG A 189 5.18 11.26 1.54
N GLY A 190 5.35 12.13 2.54
CA GLY A 190 4.82 13.50 2.54
C GLY A 190 5.63 14.54 1.75
N TRP A 191 6.77 14.19 1.13
CA TRP A 191 7.57 15.12 0.30
C TRP A 191 8.37 14.46 -0.83
N LYS A 192 8.52 13.13 -0.79
CA LYS A 192 9.18 12.36 -1.85
C LYS A 192 8.38 12.38 -3.14
N ASN A 193 9.06 12.04 -4.23
CA ASN A 193 8.50 11.96 -5.56
C ASN A 193 8.63 10.55 -6.11
N SER A 194 7.51 9.99 -6.52
CA SER A 194 7.41 8.71 -7.22
C SER A 194 7.61 8.99 -8.71
N SER A 195 8.81 8.66 -9.21
CA SER A 195 9.18 8.82 -10.62
C SER A 195 8.71 7.59 -11.41
N ILE A 196 7.55 7.71 -12.07
CA ILE A 196 6.86 6.60 -12.74
C ILE A 196 6.73 6.93 -14.24
N ASP A 197 7.42 6.19 -15.10
CA ASP A 197 7.32 6.38 -16.55
C ASP A 197 5.94 5.92 -17.11
N PRO A 198 5.58 6.33 -18.33
CA PRO A 198 4.28 5.99 -18.91
C PRO A 198 3.97 4.49 -18.94
N ARG A 199 4.95 3.61 -19.20
CA ARG A 199 4.69 2.17 -19.22
C ARG A 199 4.35 1.65 -17.84
N ASN A 200 5.17 1.94 -16.84
CA ASN A 200 4.86 1.55 -15.46
C ASN A 200 3.51 2.14 -15.00
N LYS A 201 3.23 3.41 -15.33
CA LYS A 201 1.97 4.06 -14.98
C LYS A 201 0.75 3.29 -15.49
N TYR A 202 0.68 3.01 -16.80
CA TYR A 202 -0.51 2.43 -17.42
C TYR A 202 -0.57 0.90 -17.36
N GLU A 203 0.58 0.20 -17.31
CA GLU A 203 0.62 -1.27 -17.27
C GLU A 203 0.55 -1.83 -15.83
N LEU A 204 0.85 -1.00 -14.81
CA LEU A 204 0.97 -1.45 -13.41
C LEU A 204 0.21 -0.54 -12.45
N TYR A 205 0.63 0.70 -12.22
CA TYR A 205 0.12 1.50 -11.10
C TYR A 205 -1.34 1.96 -11.24
N LEU A 206 -1.83 2.22 -12.45
CA LEU A 206 -3.24 2.59 -12.68
C LEU A 206 -4.18 1.40 -12.81
N GLU A 207 -3.65 0.21 -13.07
CA GLU A 207 -4.44 -0.95 -13.46
C GLU A 207 -5.31 -1.50 -12.31
N PRO A 208 -4.84 -1.59 -11.04
CA PRO A 208 -5.69 -1.90 -9.89
C PRO A 208 -6.85 -0.92 -9.72
N PHE A 209 -6.60 0.39 -9.85
CA PHE A 209 -7.63 1.42 -9.75
C PHE A 209 -8.67 1.27 -10.86
N ARG A 210 -8.24 1.08 -12.11
CA ARG A 210 -9.15 0.87 -13.24
C ARG A 210 -10.07 -0.32 -12.98
N ARG A 211 -9.52 -1.47 -12.60
CA ARG A 211 -10.31 -2.69 -12.32
C ARG A 211 -11.28 -2.49 -11.16
N CYS A 212 -10.83 -1.88 -10.06
CA CYS A 212 -11.69 -1.66 -8.90
C CYS A 212 -12.82 -0.67 -9.18
N ILE A 213 -12.60 0.33 -10.04
CA ILE A 213 -13.63 1.30 -10.44
C ILE A 213 -14.57 0.70 -11.48
N GLU A 214 -14.04 0.16 -12.59
CA GLU A 214 -14.84 -0.32 -13.72
C GLU A 214 -15.51 -1.67 -13.45
N ASP A 215 -14.78 -2.63 -12.86
CA ASP A 215 -15.25 -4.01 -12.63
C ASP A 215 -15.75 -4.24 -11.19
N GLY A 216 -15.11 -3.56 -10.22
CA GLY A 216 -15.50 -3.58 -8.81
C GLY A 216 -16.65 -2.63 -8.49
N GLY A 217 -16.79 -1.55 -9.26
CA GLY A 217 -17.82 -0.53 -9.07
C GLY A 217 -17.54 0.45 -7.93
N ALA A 218 -16.29 0.66 -7.53
CA ALA A 218 -15.93 1.51 -6.39
C ALA A 218 -16.57 2.91 -6.45
N GLU A 219 -17.20 3.32 -5.35
CA GLU A 219 -17.92 4.59 -5.27
C GLU A 219 -16.97 5.80 -5.19
N GLY A 220 -15.84 5.66 -4.49
CA GLY A 220 -14.87 6.73 -4.34
C GLY A 220 -13.40 6.33 -4.30
N ILE A 221 -12.51 7.33 -4.23
CA ILE A 221 -11.07 7.14 -3.96
C ILE A 221 -10.55 8.16 -2.96
N MET A 222 -9.39 7.87 -2.38
CA MET A 222 -8.54 8.76 -1.59
C MET A 222 -7.23 9.06 -2.33
N THR A 223 -6.87 10.34 -2.48
CA THR A 223 -5.60 10.75 -3.13
C THR A 223 -4.41 10.52 -2.22
N ALA A 224 -3.24 10.22 -2.76
CA ALA A 224 -2.01 10.01 -1.98
C ALA A 224 -1.31 11.30 -1.51
N TYR A 225 -0.37 11.17 -0.58
CA TYR A 225 0.47 12.24 -0.04
C TYR A 225 1.63 12.67 -0.96
N ASN A 226 2.25 11.71 -1.65
CA ASN A 226 3.50 11.89 -2.39
C ASN A 226 3.34 12.76 -3.64
N LYS A 227 4.47 13.18 -4.21
CA LYS A 227 4.50 13.68 -5.59
C LYS A 227 4.53 12.51 -6.57
N ILE A 228 3.84 12.66 -7.69
CA ILE A 228 3.87 11.76 -8.84
C ILE A 228 4.42 12.56 -10.02
N ASN A 229 5.64 12.23 -10.46
CA ASN A 229 6.36 12.97 -11.49
C ASN A 229 6.29 14.50 -11.27
N GLY A 230 6.57 14.91 -10.02
CA GLY A 230 6.60 16.28 -9.52
C GLY A 230 5.27 16.86 -9.05
N THR A 231 4.13 16.27 -9.39
CA THR A 231 2.81 16.79 -9.01
C THR A 231 2.32 16.12 -7.72
N ILE A 232 2.00 16.91 -6.69
CA ILE A 232 1.50 16.39 -5.39
C ILE A 232 0.15 15.69 -5.61
N GLY A 233 -0.09 14.54 -4.96
CA GLY A 233 -1.26 13.68 -5.18
C GLY A 233 -2.61 14.40 -5.11
N ILE A 234 -2.84 15.22 -4.07
CA ILE A 234 -4.07 16.03 -3.93
C ILE A 234 -4.26 17.10 -5.03
N LEU A 235 -3.19 17.45 -5.74
CA LEU A 235 -3.19 18.44 -6.84
C LEU A 235 -3.17 17.77 -8.23
N ASN A 236 -3.23 16.44 -8.31
CA ASN A 236 -3.02 15.70 -9.54
C ASN A 236 -4.27 15.75 -10.46
N PRO A 237 -4.19 16.37 -11.66
CA PRO A 237 -5.33 16.49 -12.58
C PRO A 237 -5.81 15.15 -13.16
N GLU A 238 -5.00 14.09 -13.03
CA GLU A 238 -5.37 12.74 -13.46
C GLU A 238 -6.55 12.17 -12.67
N VAL A 239 -6.84 12.71 -11.48
CA VAL A 239 -8.07 12.42 -10.76
C VAL A 239 -9.29 12.75 -11.62
N THR A 240 -9.31 13.95 -12.23
CA THR A 240 -10.38 14.33 -13.15
C THR A 240 -10.26 13.60 -14.49
N ASP A 241 -9.08 13.63 -15.09
CA ASP A 241 -8.91 13.22 -16.49
C ASP A 241 -8.93 11.71 -16.71
N ILE A 242 -8.47 10.93 -15.74
CA ILE A 242 -8.44 9.47 -15.79
C ILE A 242 -9.58 8.91 -14.94
N LEU A 243 -9.57 9.15 -13.62
CA LEU A 243 -10.51 8.46 -12.74
C LEU A 243 -11.97 8.84 -13.00
N LYS A 244 -12.28 10.14 -13.02
CA LYS A 244 -13.66 10.61 -13.24
C LYS A 244 -14.11 10.46 -14.70
N LYS A 245 -13.31 10.95 -15.66
CA LYS A 245 -13.73 10.98 -17.08
C LYS A 245 -13.58 9.65 -17.81
N GLN A 246 -12.52 8.89 -17.57
CA GLN A 246 -12.28 7.64 -18.30
C GLN A 246 -12.88 6.45 -17.55
N TYR A 247 -12.61 6.32 -16.25
CA TYR A 247 -13.06 5.17 -15.46
C TYR A 247 -14.45 5.36 -14.83
N GLY A 248 -14.99 6.58 -14.82
CA GLY A 248 -16.35 6.85 -14.33
C GLY A 248 -16.48 6.97 -12.80
N LEU A 249 -15.40 7.30 -12.10
CA LEU A 249 -15.41 7.53 -10.65
C LEU A 249 -16.34 8.67 -10.25
N ARG A 250 -17.05 8.52 -9.13
CA ARG A 250 -18.01 9.52 -8.62
C ARG A 250 -17.39 10.50 -7.63
N HIS A 251 -16.77 9.99 -6.56
CA HIS A 251 -16.39 10.79 -5.40
C HIS A 251 -14.90 10.64 -5.03
N VAL A 252 -14.27 11.74 -4.62
CA VAL A 252 -12.84 11.78 -4.26
C VAL A 252 -12.65 12.50 -2.93
N VAL A 253 -11.92 11.87 -2.01
CA VAL A 253 -11.44 12.51 -0.78
C VAL A 253 -9.93 12.69 -0.83
N SER A 254 -9.40 13.64 -0.05
CA SER A 254 -7.96 13.66 0.23
C SER A 254 -7.60 12.62 1.30
N ASP A 255 -6.33 12.23 1.34
CA ASP A 255 -5.78 11.57 2.53
C ASP A 255 -5.84 12.49 3.76
N GLY A 256 -5.69 11.89 4.95
CA GLY A 256 -5.75 12.56 6.23
C GLY A 256 -4.73 13.70 6.35
N GLY A 257 -5.20 14.95 6.42
CA GLY A 257 -4.31 16.11 6.57
C GLY A 257 -3.54 16.51 5.31
N ALA A 258 -3.79 15.86 4.16
CA ALA A 258 -3.02 16.08 2.93
C ALA A 258 -3.10 17.54 2.44
N MET A 259 -4.21 18.25 2.68
CA MET A 259 -4.32 19.66 2.29
C MET A 259 -3.37 20.54 3.09
N GLY A 260 -3.28 20.34 4.41
CA GLY A 260 -2.32 21.03 5.26
C GLY A 260 -0.86 20.77 4.86
N LEU A 261 -0.54 19.52 4.51
CA LEU A 261 0.82 19.11 4.15
C LEU A 261 1.36 19.77 2.87
N VAL A 262 0.51 20.21 1.94
CA VAL A 262 0.97 20.95 0.74
C VAL A 262 1.76 22.21 1.09
N VAL A 263 1.35 22.91 2.16
CA VAL A 263 2.03 24.12 2.64
C VAL A 263 3.10 23.75 3.67
N ASN A 264 2.71 22.93 4.66
CA ASN A 264 3.52 22.71 5.85
C ASN A 264 4.71 21.79 5.62
N LEU A 265 4.63 20.89 4.62
CA LEU A 265 5.64 19.87 4.38
C LEU A 265 6.20 19.91 2.94
N HIS A 266 5.35 20.06 1.93
CA HIS A 266 5.80 20.19 0.54
C HIS A 266 6.33 21.60 0.22
N HIS A 267 5.93 22.61 1.01
CA HIS A 267 6.25 24.01 0.78
C HIS A 267 5.93 24.50 -0.65
N TYR A 268 4.88 23.95 -1.25
CA TYR A 268 4.53 24.18 -2.65
C TYR A 268 3.78 25.50 -2.86
N PHE A 269 2.86 25.80 -1.95
CA PHE A 269 2.15 27.07 -1.89
C PHE A 269 2.49 27.84 -0.62
N GLY A 270 2.31 29.16 -0.67
CA GLY A 270 2.49 30.03 0.48
C GLY A 270 1.32 29.98 1.48
N GLN A 271 0.11 29.61 1.03
CA GLN A 271 -1.09 29.55 1.87
C GLN A 271 -1.96 28.34 1.49
N HIS A 272 -2.87 27.96 2.39
CA HIS A 272 -3.79 26.85 2.17
C HIS A 272 -4.89 27.17 1.14
N ALA A 273 -5.15 28.46 0.89
CA ALA A 273 -6.13 28.94 -0.09
C ALA A 273 -5.82 28.44 -1.53
N GLU A 274 -4.56 28.51 -1.95
CA GLU A 274 -4.14 27.98 -3.25
C GLU A 274 -4.26 26.46 -3.31
N THR A 275 -3.99 25.76 -2.20
CA THR A 275 -4.12 24.30 -2.11
C THR A 275 -5.55 23.87 -2.37
N ILE A 276 -6.52 24.38 -1.59
CA ILE A 276 -7.91 23.94 -1.71
C ILE A 276 -8.50 24.30 -3.08
N ALA A 277 -8.21 25.50 -3.60
CA ALA A 277 -8.69 25.92 -4.91
C ALA A 277 -8.14 25.04 -6.04
N THR A 278 -6.88 24.61 -5.94
CA THR A 278 -6.25 23.74 -6.93
C THR A 278 -6.75 22.30 -6.80
N ALA A 279 -6.88 21.78 -5.57
CA ALA A 279 -7.38 20.43 -5.31
C ALA A 279 -8.81 20.22 -5.85
N LEU A 280 -9.72 21.17 -5.62
CA LEU A 280 -11.09 21.12 -6.14
C LEU A 280 -11.14 21.13 -7.69
N LYS A 281 -10.19 21.83 -8.33
CA LYS A 281 -10.06 21.86 -9.79
C LYS A 281 -9.39 20.61 -10.36
N ALA A 282 -8.49 19.99 -9.60
CA ALA A 282 -7.87 18.72 -9.93
C ALA A 282 -8.86 17.55 -9.80
N GLY A 283 -9.90 17.71 -8.97
CA GLY A 283 -11.04 16.80 -8.88
C GLY A 283 -11.28 16.20 -7.50
N VAL A 284 -10.56 16.66 -6.46
CA VAL A 284 -10.83 16.28 -5.07
C VAL A 284 -12.10 16.96 -4.60
N ASP A 285 -13.05 16.20 -4.02
CA ASP A 285 -14.36 16.71 -3.65
C ASP A 285 -14.47 17.09 -2.16
N ALA A 286 -13.74 16.38 -1.30
CA ALA A 286 -13.74 16.63 0.14
C ALA A 286 -12.34 16.47 0.77
N MET A 287 -11.96 17.42 1.63
CA MET A 287 -10.67 17.40 2.33
C MET A 287 -10.80 16.66 3.66
N SER A 288 -9.96 15.66 3.90
CA SER A 288 -9.88 14.90 5.16
C SER A 288 -8.97 15.60 6.18
N ASP A 289 -9.14 16.90 6.30
CA ASP A 289 -8.40 17.80 7.18
C ASP A 289 -9.33 18.37 8.27
N ASP A 290 -8.77 19.10 9.26
CA ASP A 290 -9.59 19.80 10.26
C ASP A 290 -10.63 20.71 9.56
N PRO A 291 -11.94 20.54 9.81
CA PRO A 291 -12.96 21.28 9.08
C PRO A 291 -12.87 22.80 9.19
N ARG A 292 -12.33 23.34 10.29
CA ARG A 292 -12.16 24.79 10.45
C ARG A 292 -11.02 25.30 9.59
N MET A 293 -9.94 24.53 9.48
CA MET A 293 -8.85 24.83 8.55
C MET A 293 -9.35 24.80 7.10
N VAL A 294 -10.17 23.79 6.76
CA VAL A 294 -10.76 23.66 5.43
C VAL A 294 -11.65 24.86 5.08
N GLU A 295 -12.58 25.22 5.97
CA GLU A 295 -13.47 26.36 5.79
C GLU A 295 -12.68 27.68 5.64
N GLN A 296 -11.68 27.89 6.48
CA GLN A 296 -10.85 29.10 6.43
C GLN A 296 -10.08 29.22 5.12
N ALA A 297 -9.45 28.12 4.68
CA ALA A 297 -8.75 28.09 3.40
C ALA A 297 -9.70 28.34 2.21
N ALA A 298 -10.90 27.74 2.23
CA ALA A 298 -11.92 27.94 1.21
C ALA A 298 -12.35 29.41 1.13
N ARG A 299 -12.58 30.03 2.30
CA ARG A 299 -13.03 31.41 2.44
C ARG A 299 -12.01 32.37 1.85
N GLU A 300 -10.75 32.22 2.23
CA GLU A 300 -9.65 33.02 1.68
C GLU A 300 -9.53 32.84 0.17
N ALA A 301 -9.62 31.60 -0.33
CA ALA A 301 -9.56 31.31 -1.76
C ALA A 301 -10.71 31.96 -2.55
N TYR A 302 -11.92 31.99 -1.96
CA TYR A 302 -13.09 32.63 -2.55
C TYR A 302 -12.97 34.15 -2.55
N GLU A 303 -12.52 34.75 -1.45
CA GLU A 303 -12.27 36.20 -1.33
C GLU A 303 -11.18 36.69 -2.30
N LEU A 304 -10.16 35.87 -2.56
CA LEU A 304 -9.12 36.11 -3.56
C LEU A 304 -9.61 35.90 -5.01
N GLY A 305 -10.80 35.33 -5.21
CA GLY A 305 -11.38 35.03 -6.53
C GLY A 305 -10.71 33.85 -7.26
N ILE A 306 -9.85 33.09 -6.58
CA ILE A 306 -9.21 31.89 -7.14
C ILE A 306 -10.08 30.64 -6.99
N LEU A 307 -11.03 30.65 -6.04
CA LEU A 307 -12.10 29.66 -5.91
C LEU A 307 -13.45 30.29 -6.29
N LYS A 308 -14.23 29.60 -7.14
CA LYS A 308 -15.56 30.06 -7.55
C LYS A 308 -16.66 29.21 -6.91
N GLU A 309 -17.86 29.78 -6.82
CA GLU A 309 -19.03 29.03 -6.33
C GLU A 309 -19.30 27.76 -7.16
N GLU A 310 -19.09 27.82 -8.48
CA GLU A 310 -19.21 26.66 -9.37
C GLU A 310 -18.22 25.52 -9.06
N ASP A 311 -17.03 25.83 -8.54
CA ASP A 311 -16.04 24.82 -8.12
C ASP A 311 -16.49 24.11 -6.83
N MET A 312 -17.09 24.86 -5.90
CA MET A 312 -17.67 24.31 -4.68
C MET A 312 -18.91 23.46 -5.00
N ASP A 313 -19.79 23.96 -5.86
CA ASP A 313 -21.02 23.27 -6.26
C ASP A 313 -20.74 21.92 -6.92
N ARG A 314 -19.72 21.85 -7.79
CA ARG A 314 -19.26 20.60 -8.39
C ARG A 314 -18.85 19.59 -7.32
N SER A 315 -18.06 20.02 -6.35
CA SER A 315 -17.45 19.16 -5.33
C SER A 315 -18.50 18.69 -4.30
N ILE A 316 -19.34 19.60 -3.83
CA ILE A 316 -20.47 19.28 -2.94
C ILE A 316 -21.44 18.33 -3.64
N ARG A 317 -21.69 18.49 -4.95
CA ARG A 317 -22.53 17.56 -5.71
C ARG A 317 -22.00 16.14 -5.66
N CYS A 318 -20.73 15.90 -6.00
CA CYS A 318 -20.13 14.56 -5.98
C CYS A 318 -20.30 13.87 -4.60
N MET A 319 -20.02 14.61 -3.53
CA MET A 319 -20.18 14.11 -2.16
C MET A 319 -21.65 13.82 -1.83
N MET A 320 -22.58 14.71 -2.20
CA MET A 320 -24.00 14.53 -1.92
C MET A 320 -24.63 13.41 -2.74
N GLU A 321 -24.20 13.16 -3.97
CA GLU A 321 -24.62 12.01 -4.77
C GLU A 321 -24.34 10.69 -4.05
N THR A 322 -23.13 10.55 -3.49
CA THR A 322 -22.76 9.38 -2.68
C THR A 322 -23.68 9.25 -1.45
N LYS A 323 -23.94 10.35 -0.74
CA LYS A 323 -24.83 10.33 0.45
C LYS A 323 -26.29 10.00 0.11
N LEU A 324 -26.80 10.47 -1.03
CA LEU A 324 -28.14 10.10 -1.50
C LEU A 324 -28.22 8.61 -1.83
N ARG A 325 -27.19 8.05 -2.49
CA ARG A 325 -27.07 6.60 -2.76
C ARG A 325 -26.95 5.79 -1.47
N LEU A 326 -26.36 6.33 -0.41
CA LEU A 326 -26.37 5.68 0.91
C LEU A 326 -27.75 5.69 1.60
N GLY A 327 -28.73 6.41 1.06
CA GLY A 327 -30.12 6.46 1.54
C GLY A 327 -30.30 7.22 2.86
N VAL A 328 -29.32 8.00 3.30
CA VAL A 328 -29.36 8.70 4.60
C VAL A 328 -30.27 9.94 4.61
N TYR A 329 -30.74 10.38 3.43
CA TYR A 329 -31.54 11.60 3.25
C TYR A 329 -32.92 11.35 2.64
N ASP A 330 -33.57 10.22 2.93
CA ASP A 330 -34.92 9.96 2.44
C ASP A 330 -35.99 10.28 3.50
N ARG A 331 -37.15 10.82 3.07
CA ARG A 331 -38.26 11.13 3.98
C ARG A 331 -38.75 9.87 4.69
N GLU A 332 -38.98 8.82 3.91
CA GLU A 332 -39.32 7.48 4.35
C GLU A 332 -38.12 6.58 4.09
N ASN A 333 -37.83 5.66 5.02
CA ASN A 333 -36.72 4.74 4.84
C ASN A 333 -37.09 3.67 3.81
N LEU A 334 -36.64 3.86 2.58
CA LEU A 334 -36.81 2.93 1.46
C LEU A 334 -35.58 2.05 1.23
N ASN A 335 -34.47 2.32 1.94
CA ASN A 335 -33.21 1.62 1.75
C ASN A 335 -33.31 0.19 2.34
N PRO A 336 -33.22 -0.87 1.52
CA PRO A 336 -33.31 -2.25 2.02
C PRO A 336 -32.16 -2.61 2.97
N TYR A 337 -30.99 -1.97 2.82
CA TYR A 337 -29.81 -2.21 3.65
C TYR A 337 -29.89 -1.57 5.04
N ASP A 338 -30.90 -0.74 5.29
CA ASP A 338 -31.08 -0.08 6.59
C ASP A 338 -31.97 -0.90 7.54
N ARG A 339 -32.28 -2.15 7.18
CA ARG A 339 -33.09 -3.09 7.98
C ARG A 339 -32.26 -3.99 8.89
N VAL A 340 -31.03 -3.61 9.18
CA VAL A 340 -30.11 -4.33 10.07
C VAL A 340 -30.51 -4.20 11.53
N THR A 341 -29.99 -5.09 12.35
CA THR A 341 -30.17 -5.14 13.81
C THR A 341 -28.84 -5.42 14.51
N GLU A 342 -28.83 -5.29 15.83
CA GLU A 342 -27.65 -5.66 16.64
C GLU A 342 -27.22 -7.12 16.48
N ASP A 343 -28.14 -8.04 16.12
CA ASP A 343 -27.84 -9.46 15.88
C ASP A 343 -27.01 -9.70 14.61
N ASP A 344 -26.85 -8.68 13.76
CA ASP A 344 -26.04 -8.77 12.54
C ASP A 344 -24.54 -8.57 12.81
N ILE A 345 -24.16 -8.02 13.97
CA ILE A 345 -22.77 -7.93 14.42
C ILE A 345 -22.31 -9.28 14.98
N ASP A 346 -21.14 -9.76 14.53
CA ASP A 346 -20.59 -11.05 14.99
C ASP A 346 -21.62 -12.20 14.86
N SER A 347 -22.41 -12.14 13.78
CA SER A 347 -23.46 -13.10 13.48
C SER A 347 -22.88 -14.49 13.21
N PRO A 348 -23.67 -15.57 13.33
CA PRO A 348 -23.20 -16.92 13.01
C PRO A 348 -22.62 -17.04 11.60
N LYS A 349 -23.22 -16.34 10.62
CA LYS A 349 -22.70 -16.26 9.25
C LYS A 349 -21.35 -15.54 9.22
N ALA A 350 -21.21 -14.42 9.95
CA ALA A 350 -19.96 -13.67 10.00
C ALA A 350 -18.80 -14.53 10.54
N ARG A 351 -19.03 -15.26 11.64
CA ARG A 351 -18.04 -16.18 12.21
C ARG A 351 -17.67 -17.32 11.26
N GLU A 352 -18.65 -17.90 10.57
CA GLU A 352 -18.42 -18.97 9.59
C GLU A 352 -17.54 -18.48 8.43
N ILE A 353 -17.87 -17.33 7.84
CA ILE A 353 -17.11 -16.74 6.73
C ILE A 353 -15.72 -16.31 7.18
N CYS A 354 -15.59 -15.70 8.37
CA CYS A 354 -14.28 -15.31 8.88
C CYS A 354 -13.38 -16.52 9.08
N LYS A 355 -13.90 -17.58 9.72
CA LYS A 355 -13.15 -18.82 9.91
C LYS A 355 -12.75 -19.48 8.59
N GLU A 356 -13.67 -19.54 7.62
CA GLU A 356 -13.37 -20.14 6.32
C GLU A 356 -12.34 -19.32 5.54
N LEU A 357 -12.45 -17.99 5.54
CA LEU A 357 -11.45 -17.13 4.91
C LEU A 357 -10.07 -17.33 5.54
N SER A 358 -10.00 -17.38 6.88
CA SER A 358 -8.74 -17.70 7.57
C SER A 358 -8.18 -19.06 7.21
N ARG A 359 -9.03 -20.07 6.99
CA ARG A 359 -8.57 -21.40 6.54
C ARG A 359 -8.00 -21.36 5.13
N GLU A 360 -8.71 -20.70 4.22
CA GLU A 360 -8.35 -20.63 2.80
C GLU A 360 -7.12 -19.78 2.54
N SER A 361 -6.82 -18.82 3.42
CA SER A 361 -5.63 -17.95 3.41
C SER A 361 -4.34 -18.61 3.88
N ILE A 362 -4.38 -19.77 4.53
CA ILE A 362 -3.18 -20.44 5.05
C ILE A 362 -2.37 -21.06 3.91
N VAL A 363 -1.08 -20.73 3.86
CA VAL A 363 -0.14 -21.15 2.81
C VAL A 363 0.86 -22.15 3.37
N LEU A 364 0.94 -23.34 2.78
CA LEU A 364 1.97 -24.32 3.10
C LEU A 364 3.19 -24.07 2.21
N LEU A 365 4.30 -23.60 2.79
CA LEU A 365 5.50 -23.20 2.05
C LEU A 365 6.49 -24.36 1.86
N LYS A 366 6.51 -25.31 2.79
CA LYS A 366 7.38 -26.48 2.72
C LYS A 366 6.72 -27.65 3.42
N ASN A 367 6.83 -28.86 2.87
CA ASN A 367 6.35 -30.08 3.51
C ASN A 367 7.12 -31.33 3.05
N GLU A 368 8.30 -31.55 3.59
CA GLU A 368 9.13 -32.73 3.31
C GLU A 368 8.67 -33.95 4.12
N ASN A 369 8.73 -35.12 3.48
CA ASN A 369 8.43 -36.41 4.10
C ASN A 369 7.04 -36.52 4.78
N GLY A 370 6.09 -35.66 4.41
CA GLY A 370 4.76 -35.62 5.02
C GLY A 370 4.77 -35.19 6.49
N ALA A 371 5.65 -34.26 6.87
CA ALA A 371 5.72 -33.74 8.24
C ALA A 371 4.42 -33.03 8.68
N LEU A 372 3.67 -32.46 7.73
CA LEU A 372 2.30 -32.04 7.90
C LEU A 372 1.35 -32.82 6.96
N PRO A 373 0.10 -33.09 7.37
CA PRO A 373 -0.46 -32.80 8.69
C PRO A 373 0.16 -33.68 9.78
N LEU A 374 0.07 -33.24 11.04
CA LEU A 374 0.58 -34.01 12.16
C LEU A 374 -0.10 -35.37 12.28
N ASP A 375 0.67 -36.38 12.71
CA ASP A 375 0.13 -37.72 12.97
C ASP A 375 -1.00 -37.65 14.01
N LYS A 376 -2.18 -38.14 13.62
CA LYS A 376 -3.38 -38.19 14.46
C LYS A 376 -3.17 -39.01 15.74
N ALA A 377 -2.18 -39.89 15.78
CA ALA A 377 -1.81 -40.66 16.97
C ALA A 377 -1.04 -39.84 18.04
N LEU A 378 -0.53 -38.65 17.70
CA LEU A 378 0.16 -37.78 18.66
C LEU A 378 -0.80 -37.27 19.74
N LYS A 379 -0.42 -37.50 21.00
CA LYS A 379 -1.12 -36.97 22.17
C LYS A 379 -0.62 -35.56 22.52
N ALA A 380 -1.34 -34.85 23.38
CA ALA A 380 -0.91 -33.53 23.85
C ALA A 380 0.47 -33.56 24.52
N GLU A 381 0.76 -34.62 25.31
CA GLU A 381 2.08 -34.82 25.94
C GLU A 381 3.24 -35.00 24.94
N ASP A 382 2.95 -35.41 23.71
CA ASP A 382 3.94 -35.62 22.64
C ASP A 382 4.30 -34.33 21.89
N ILE A 383 3.50 -33.27 22.05
CA ILE A 383 3.60 -32.01 21.33
C ILE A 383 4.17 -30.93 22.26
N ALA A 384 4.98 -30.04 21.70
CA ALA A 384 5.30 -28.76 22.32
C ALA A 384 5.15 -27.62 21.30
N ILE A 385 4.64 -26.49 21.78
CA ILE A 385 4.62 -25.22 21.04
C ILE A 385 5.69 -24.32 21.65
N VAL A 386 6.53 -23.70 20.82
CA VAL A 386 7.56 -22.77 21.30
C VAL A 386 7.63 -21.52 20.43
N GLY A 387 8.05 -20.40 21.00
CA GLY A 387 8.24 -19.14 20.28
C GLY A 387 7.23 -18.05 20.66
N PRO A 388 7.58 -16.78 20.40
CA PRO A 388 6.84 -15.62 20.90
C PRO A 388 5.40 -15.54 20.35
N LEU A 389 5.14 -16.15 19.20
CA LEU A 389 3.84 -16.11 18.53
C LEU A 389 2.97 -17.33 18.86
N GLY A 390 3.43 -18.22 19.75
CA GLY A 390 2.67 -19.43 20.10
C GLY A 390 1.39 -19.15 20.89
N ASP A 391 1.42 -18.15 21.77
CA ASP A 391 0.26 -17.70 22.56
C ASP A 391 0.05 -16.18 22.47
N ALA A 392 0.18 -15.64 21.25
CA ALA A 392 0.03 -14.21 21.00
C ALA A 392 -1.02 -13.94 19.90
N TRP A 393 -1.67 -12.79 20.03
CA TRP A 393 -2.51 -12.18 19.01
C TRP A 393 -2.35 -10.66 19.16
N TYR A 394 -1.89 -9.99 18.11
CA TYR A 394 -1.63 -8.55 18.13
C TYR A 394 -2.68 -7.81 17.29
N GLN A 395 -3.17 -6.70 17.85
CA GLN A 395 -4.04 -5.79 17.12
C GLN A 395 -3.24 -5.02 16.07
N ASP A 396 -3.84 -4.84 14.90
CA ASP A 396 -3.33 -4.00 13.83
C ASP A 396 -4.06 -2.65 13.75
N TRP A 397 -3.55 -1.74 12.92
CA TRP A 397 -4.02 -0.36 12.90
C TRP A 397 -5.40 -0.16 12.25
N TYR A 398 -5.66 -0.86 11.14
CA TYR A 398 -6.86 -0.65 10.30
C TYR A 398 -7.96 -1.71 10.51
N GLY A 399 -7.78 -2.59 11.49
CA GLY A 399 -8.73 -3.58 11.98
C GLY A 399 -9.56 -3.11 13.17
N GLY A 400 -10.77 -3.68 13.30
CA GLY A 400 -11.68 -3.38 14.40
C GLY A 400 -11.33 -4.07 15.71
N THR A 401 -12.14 -3.83 16.75
CA THR A 401 -12.06 -4.63 17.97
C THR A 401 -12.75 -5.96 17.74
N ALA A 402 -11.97 -7.03 17.56
CA ALA A 402 -12.51 -8.37 17.32
C ALA A 402 -13.42 -8.86 18.46
N PRO A 403 -14.49 -9.64 18.18
CA PRO A 403 -15.44 -10.11 19.20
C PRO A 403 -14.82 -11.16 20.13
N TYR A 404 -13.85 -11.89 19.61
CA TYR A 404 -12.98 -12.81 20.33
C TYR A 404 -11.65 -12.89 19.58
N ARG A 405 -10.63 -13.49 20.21
CA ARG A 405 -9.30 -13.70 19.62
C ARG A 405 -8.84 -15.08 20.01
N THR A 406 -8.42 -15.89 19.06
CA THR A 406 -7.85 -17.22 19.36
C THR A 406 -6.37 -17.27 18.99
N THR A 407 -5.53 -17.58 19.99
CA THR A 407 -4.09 -17.82 19.79
C THR A 407 -3.86 -19.23 19.25
N PHE A 408 -2.66 -19.48 18.69
CA PHE A 408 -2.33 -20.79 18.16
C PHE A 408 -2.34 -21.89 19.24
N LEU A 409 -1.78 -21.60 20.42
CA LEU A 409 -1.82 -22.48 21.59
C LEU A 409 -3.26 -22.85 21.95
N GLN A 410 -4.14 -21.85 22.11
CA GLN A 410 -5.55 -22.07 22.42
C GLN A 410 -6.24 -22.94 21.37
N GLY A 411 -5.98 -22.70 20.08
CA GLY A 411 -6.53 -23.51 18.99
C GLY A 411 -6.14 -24.99 19.10
N ILE A 412 -4.86 -25.29 19.36
CA ILE A 412 -4.39 -26.67 19.53
C ILE A 412 -4.96 -27.31 20.81
N GLU A 413 -4.98 -26.59 21.93
CA GLU A 413 -5.51 -27.08 23.20
C GLU A 413 -7.00 -27.42 23.11
N VAL A 414 -7.79 -26.59 22.43
CA VAL A 414 -9.22 -26.86 22.18
C VAL A 414 -9.40 -28.14 21.35
N LEU A 415 -8.61 -28.33 20.29
CA LEU A 415 -8.72 -29.51 19.42
C LEU A 415 -8.19 -30.79 20.08
N LYS A 416 -7.18 -30.68 20.95
CA LYS A 416 -6.62 -31.82 21.72
C LYS A 416 -7.37 -32.08 23.04
N GLN A 417 -8.19 -31.14 23.49
CA GLN A 417 -8.93 -31.17 24.77
C GLN A 417 -8.01 -31.33 25.99
N GLU A 418 -6.76 -30.89 25.88
CA GLU A 418 -5.72 -31.00 26.90
C GLU A 418 -4.72 -29.85 26.73
N ASN A 419 -4.09 -29.43 27.83
CA ASN A 419 -3.06 -28.39 27.78
C ASN A 419 -1.83 -28.88 27.03
N ILE A 420 -1.20 -27.98 26.28
CA ILE A 420 0.01 -28.26 25.51
C ILE A 420 1.23 -27.69 26.23
N THR A 421 2.36 -28.39 26.14
CA THR A 421 3.62 -27.83 26.65
C THR A 421 4.00 -26.59 25.83
N PHE A 422 4.09 -25.44 26.49
CA PHE A 422 4.40 -24.17 25.86
C PHE A 422 5.61 -23.47 26.51
N ALA A 423 6.43 -22.83 25.68
CA ALA A 423 7.45 -21.87 26.10
C ALA A 423 7.67 -20.78 25.02
N ASP A 424 7.52 -19.51 25.38
CA ASP A 424 7.66 -18.38 24.44
C ASP A 424 9.08 -18.20 23.87
N GLY A 425 10.13 -18.74 24.52
CA GLY A 425 11.51 -18.59 24.08
C GLY A 425 12.14 -17.22 24.41
N LEU A 426 11.46 -16.37 25.18
CA LEU A 426 11.86 -14.99 25.49
C LEU A 426 12.64 -14.89 26.80
N ASP A 427 13.65 -14.04 26.86
CA ASP A 427 14.41 -13.85 28.11
C ASP A 427 13.56 -13.15 29.17
N ARG A 428 13.80 -13.50 30.44
CA ARG A 428 13.34 -12.70 31.58
C ARG A 428 14.50 -11.89 32.09
N VAL A 429 14.30 -10.58 32.19
CA VAL A 429 15.32 -9.64 32.62
C VAL A 429 14.90 -8.88 33.87
N VAL A 430 15.87 -8.42 34.63
CA VAL A 430 15.70 -7.40 35.68
C VAL A 430 16.57 -6.20 35.36
N PHE A 431 16.11 -5.01 35.74
CA PHE A 431 16.87 -3.78 35.57
C PHE A 431 17.43 -3.29 36.90
N ARG A 432 18.64 -2.74 36.89
CA ARG A 432 19.26 -2.08 38.04
C ARG A 432 19.81 -0.72 37.67
N CYS A 433 19.64 0.25 38.55
CA CYS A 433 20.19 1.60 38.45
C CYS A 433 20.83 1.95 39.80
N ASP A 434 22.04 2.52 39.81
CA ASP A 434 22.77 2.88 41.04
C ASP A 434 22.81 1.77 42.11
N GLY A 435 22.92 0.51 41.68
CA GLY A 435 22.96 -0.67 42.55
C GLY A 435 21.62 -1.11 43.16
N LYS A 436 20.50 -0.44 42.86
CA LYS A 436 19.14 -0.86 43.24
C LYS A 436 18.40 -1.49 42.07
N GLY A 437 17.43 -2.34 42.35
CA GLY A 437 16.52 -2.89 41.33
C GLY A 437 15.49 -1.86 40.87
N LEU A 438 14.95 -2.04 39.67
CA LEU A 438 13.76 -1.32 39.21
C LEU A 438 12.53 -2.22 39.34
N ALA A 439 11.45 -1.67 39.85
CA ALA A 439 10.18 -2.37 40.03
C ALA A 439 9.00 -1.46 39.65
N VAL A 440 7.85 -2.08 39.37
CA VAL A 440 6.60 -1.39 39.06
C VAL A 440 5.90 -1.04 40.39
N ALA A 441 5.54 0.22 40.61
CA ALA A 441 4.79 0.66 41.78
C ALA A 441 3.31 0.22 41.70
N GLU A 442 2.54 0.43 42.77
CA GLU A 442 1.10 0.09 42.80
C GLU A 442 0.29 0.87 41.75
N ASP A 443 0.71 2.08 41.41
CA ASP A 443 0.11 2.94 40.39
C ASP A 443 0.62 2.65 38.96
N GLY A 444 1.42 1.59 38.80
CA GLY A 444 2.02 1.17 37.53
C GLY A 444 3.33 1.87 37.18
N THR A 445 3.79 2.87 37.94
CA THR A 445 4.98 3.66 37.57
C THR A 445 6.28 2.90 37.86
N LEU A 446 7.35 3.17 37.10
CA LEU A 446 8.65 2.58 37.37
C LEU A 446 9.33 3.29 38.54
N GLN A 447 9.86 2.52 39.50
CA GLN A 447 10.53 3.04 40.70
C GLN A 447 11.75 2.19 41.09
N MET A 448 12.63 2.78 41.91
CA MET A 448 13.74 2.07 42.55
C MET A 448 13.24 1.21 43.70
N ALA A 449 13.70 -0.03 43.79
CA ALA A 449 13.35 -1.00 44.83
C ALA A 449 14.58 -1.84 45.23
N ASP A 450 14.53 -2.47 46.40
CA ASP A 450 15.59 -3.37 46.84
C ASP A 450 15.56 -4.68 46.02
N GLU A 451 14.36 -5.21 45.77
CA GLU A 451 14.11 -6.34 44.86
C GLU A 451 13.53 -5.83 43.53
N PRO A 452 14.15 -6.14 42.38
CA PRO A 452 13.62 -5.76 41.08
C PRO A 452 12.39 -6.59 40.67
N ASP A 453 11.49 -6.00 39.90
CA ASP A 453 10.51 -6.78 39.15
C ASP A 453 11.15 -7.45 37.94
N VAL A 454 10.59 -8.58 37.53
CA VAL A 454 11.01 -9.32 36.34
C VAL A 454 10.17 -8.88 35.14
N PHE A 455 10.84 -8.66 34.01
CA PHE A 455 10.23 -8.28 32.74
C PHE A 455 10.54 -9.34 31.67
N ILE A 456 9.54 -9.67 30.85
CA ILE A 456 9.73 -10.44 29.62
C ILE A 456 10.31 -9.47 28.59
N LYS A 457 11.47 -9.80 28.02
CA LYS A 457 12.12 -9.06 26.95
C LYS A 457 11.69 -9.67 25.62
N GLU A 458 10.95 -8.90 24.81
CA GLU A 458 10.58 -9.30 23.46
C GLU A 458 11.39 -8.46 22.47
N TYR A 459 12.09 -9.12 21.55
CA TYR A 459 12.88 -8.46 20.51
C TYR A 459 12.23 -8.67 19.14
N TRP A 460 11.94 -7.55 18.48
CA TRP A 460 11.21 -7.53 17.22
C TRP A 460 12.11 -7.21 16.02
N GLY A 461 13.43 -7.17 16.18
CA GLY A 461 14.36 -6.82 15.10
C GLY A 461 14.59 -5.32 15.00
N GLU A 462 15.57 -4.91 14.21
CA GLU A 462 15.92 -3.50 13.94
C GLU A 462 16.10 -2.66 15.22
N GLY A 463 16.60 -3.28 16.29
CA GLY A 463 16.83 -2.63 17.59
C GLY A 463 15.56 -2.38 18.44
N SER A 464 14.39 -2.84 18.00
CA SER A 464 13.11 -2.61 18.70
C SER A 464 12.82 -3.69 19.74
N TYR A 465 12.67 -3.27 21.00
CA TYR A 465 12.33 -4.11 22.14
C TYR A 465 11.03 -3.68 22.80
N THR A 466 10.28 -4.64 23.35
CA THR A 466 9.19 -4.41 24.30
C THR A 466 9.50 -5.11 25.62
N PHE A 467 9.03 -4.54 26.73
CA PHE A 467 9.22 -5.11 28.06
C PHE A 467 7.87 -5.28 28.76
N LYS A 468 7.51 -6.52 29.09
CA LYS A 468 6.25 -6.84 29.76
C LYS A 468 6.51 -7.28 31.19
N SER A 469 5.93 -6.60 32.18
CA SER A 469 6.08 -6.98 33.59
C SER A 469 5.46 -8.36 33.82
N VAL A 470 6.23 -9.30 34.37
CA VAL A 470 5.74 -10.63 34.73
C VAL A 470 4.70 -10.54 35.85
N ARG A 471 4.85 -9.56 36.75
CA ARG A 471 3.97 -9.41 37.92
C ARG A 471 2.61 -8.84 37.54
N THR A 472 2.56 -7.82 36.67
CA THR A 472 1.31 -7.16 36.31
C THR A 472 0.71 -7.65 35.00
N GLY A 473 1.51 -8.29 34.14
CA GLY A 473 1.11 -8.67 32.79
C GLY A 473 1.04 -7.48 31.81
N LYS A 474 1.58 -6.32 32.17
CA LYS A 474 1.45 -5.08 31.40
C LYS A 474 2.77 -4.64 30.77
N TYR A 475 2.69 -3.97 29.63
CA TYR A 475 3.83 -3.40 28.92
C TYR A 475 4.33 -2.13 29.57
N LEU A 476 5.66 -2.04 29.72
CA LEU A 476 6.37 -0.83 30.05
C LEU A 476 6.30 0.13 28.86
N GLY A 477 6.08 1.41 29.12
CA GLY A 477 6.05 2.45 28.08
C GLY A 477 6.00 3.86 28.69
N ALA A 478 6.03 4.87 27.82
CA ALA A 478 5.89 6.27 28.22
C ALA A 478 4.41 6.70 28.29
N ARG A 479 4.02 7.39 29.36
CA ARG A 479 2.71 8.07 29.44
C ARG A 479 2.72 9.36 28.62
N LEU A 480 1.90 9.40 27.56
CA LEU A 480 1.72 10.55 26.67
C LEU A 480 0.54 11.47 27.04
N SER A 481 -0.34 11.08 27.96
CA SER A 481 -1.53 11.88 28.29
C SER A 481 -1.99 11.73 29.74
N GLU A 482 -2.79 12.70 30.18
CA GLU A 482 -3.45 12.74 31.50
C GLU A 482 -4.54 11.66 31.59
N SER A 483 -4.15 10.41 31.84
CA SER A 483 -5.11 9.36 32.18
C SER A 483 -5.56 9.51 33.64
N GLN A 484 -6.87 9.75 33.82
CA GLN A 484 -7.64 9.62 35.07
C GLN A 484 -7.09 10.30 36.35
N GLY A 485 -7.42 11.58 36.52
CA GLY A 485 -7.71 12.16 37.85
C GLY A 485 -6.54 12.76 38.64
N GLU A 486 -5.31 12.33 38.42
CA GLU A 486 -4.09 13.00 38.90
C GLU A 486 -3.15 13.23 37.71
N LYS A 487 -2.46 14.38 37.63
CA LYS A 487 -1.62 14.73 36.48
C LYS A 487 -0.39 13.80 36.40
N PRO A 488 -0.30 12.80 35.51
CA PRO A 488 0.99 12.18 35.25
C PRO A 488 1.90 13.24 34.60
N LYS A 489 3.15 13.34 35.06
CA LYS A 489 4.17 14.13 34.37
C LYS A 489 4.41 13.48 32.99
N MET A 490 4.33 14.27 31.92
CA MET A 490 4.57 13.81 30.53
C MET A 490 5.88 13.02 30.44
N GLY A 491 5.87 11.89 29.73
CA GLY A 491 7.06 11.06 29.54
C GLY A 491 7.40 10.13 30.70
N GLN A 492 6.58 10.09 31.78
CA GLN A 492 6.73 9.12 32.86
C GLN A 492 6.74 7.68 32.33
N ILE A 493 7.67 6.87 32.82
CA ILE A 493 7.73 5.45 32.49
C ILE A 493 6.81 4.66 33.43
N ALA A 494 5.92 3.84 32.87
CA ALA A 494 4.97 3.02 33.60
C ALA A 494 4.67 1.70 32.87
N ALA A 495 4.33 0.65 33.61
CA ALA A 495 3.83 -0.62 33.11
C ALA A 495 2.31 -0.74 33.32
N ASP A 496 1.53 -0.04 32.51
CA ASP A 496 0.07 0.06 32.66
C ASP A 496 -0.73 -0.26 31.38
N ARG A 497 -0.06 -0.58 30.28
CA ARG A 497 -0.67 -0.92 28.99
C ARG A 497 -0.87 -2.42 28.83
N GLU A 498 -2.03 -2.83 28.34
CA GLU A 498 -2.33 -4.24 28.07
C GLU A 498 -1.65 -4.73 26.77
N GLU A 499 -1.43 -3.83 25.81
CA GLU A 499 -0.88 -4.10 24.49
C GLU A 499 0.10 -3.00 24.08
N ALA A 500 1.09 -3.33 23.25
CA ALA A 500 1.97 -2.38 22.58
C ALA A 500 1.27 -1.87 21.30
N PHE A 501 0.31 -0.95 21.47
CA PHE A 501 -0.56 -0.48 20.40
C PHE A 501 -0.97 0.99 20.60
N ASP A 502 -0.53 1.86 19.68
CA ASP A 502 -0.94 3.26 19.55
C ASP A 502 -0.39 3.80 18.20
N TRP A 503 -0.81 4.99 17.76
CA TRP A 503 -0.19 5.65 16.61
C TRP A 503 1.30 5.87 16.90
N PHE A 504 1.58 6.33 18.11
CA PHE A 504 2.91 6.36 18.69
C PHE A 504 3.05 5.26 19.75
N VAL A 505 3.35 4.03 19.33
CA VAL A 505 3.67 2.89 20.21
C VAL A 505 4.83 3.26 21.14
N MET A 506 4.53 3.64 22.38
CA MET A 506 5.51 4.11 23.36
C MET A 506 6.12 2.99 24.20
N GLU A 507 5.70 1.77 23.93
CA GLU A 507 6.20 0.54 24.53
C GLU A 507 7.46 0.02 23.80
N ILE A 508 7.85 0.68 22.70
CA ILE A 508 9.10 0.42 21.98
C ILE A 508 10.26 1.09 22.71
N PHE A 509 11.25 0.28 23.04
CA PHE A 509 12.54 0.67 23.57
C PHE A 509 13.67 0.28 22.62
N HIS A 510 14.73 1.08 22.57
CA HIS A 510 16.01 0.65 22.05
C HIS A 510 16.99 0.41 23.21
N VAL A 511 17.87 -0.57 23.04
CA VAL A 511 18.88 -0.95 24.03
C VAL A 511 20.26 -0.60 23.49
N GLU A 512 20.88 0.42 24.06
CA GLU A 512 22.18 0.95 23.63
C GLU A 512 23.29 0.48 24.59
N PRO A 513 24.11 -0.52 24.21
CA PRO A 513 25.15 -1.05 25.09
C PRO A 513 26.27 -0.06 25.35
N GLN A 514 26.80 -0.05 26.56
CA GLN A 514 27.90 0.80 27.02
C GLN A 514 29.20 0.00 27.23
N GLU A 515 30.35 0.67 27.21
CA GLU A 515 31.67 0.03 27.38
C GLU A 515 31.84 -0.69 28.73
N ASP A 516 31.13 -0.24 29.77
CA ASP A 516 31.19 -0.81 31.13
C ASP A 516 30.23 -2.00 31.34
N GLY A 517 29.49 -2.40 30.30
CA GLY A 517 28.51 -3.49 30.34
C GLY A 517 27.12 -3.07 30.81
N SER A 518 26.90 -1.80 31.14
CA SER A 518 25.56 -1.24 31.28
C SER A 518 24.90 -0.98 29.91
N VAL A 519 23.63 -0.61 29.93
CA VAL A 519 22.86 -0.17 28.76
C VAL A 519 22.23 1.18 29.03
N VAL A 520 22.04 1.97 27.98
CA VAL A 520 21.12 3.10 27.96
C VAL A 520 19.86 2.64 27.25
N LEU A 521 18.72 2.77 27.91
CA LEU A 521 17.43 2.52 27.31
C LEU A 521 16.91 3.82 26.70
N THR A 522 16.40 3.77 25.48
CA THR A 522 15.75 4.93 24.83
C THR A 522 14.37 4.56 24.34
N ASN A 523 13.46 5.54 24.21
CA ASN A 523 12.15 5.30 23.61
C ASN A 523 12.25 5.21 22.07
N ARG A 524 11.10 5.05 21.40
CA ARG A 524 11.00 5.07 19.93
C ARG A 524 11.61 6.29 19.22
N PHE A 525 11.76 7.42 19.92
CA PHE A 525 12.35 8.66 19.39
C PHE A 525 13.83 8.81 19.73
N HIS A 526 14.46 7.77 20.27
CA HIS A 526 15.82 7.77 20.81
C HIS A 526 16.04 8.76 21.97
N TYR A 527 14.98 9.09 22.72
CA TYR A 527 15.14 9.87 23.95
C TYR A 527 15.48 8.91 25.08
N PRO A 528 16.63 9.08 25.76
CA PRO A 528 17.06 8.16 26.79
C PRO A 528 16.25 8.27 28.08
N VAL A 529 16.26 7.17 28.84
CA VAL A 529 15.75 7.14 30.21
C VAL A 529 16.57 8.10 31.07
N TYR A 530 15.84 8.96 31.77
CA TYR A 530 16.32 9.92 32.73
C TYR A 530 15.68 9.66 34.09
N LYS A 531 16.39 10.01 35.17
CA LYS A 531 15.90 9.96 36.54
C LYS A 531 16.10 11.30 37.22
N ASP A 532 15.02 11.92 37.70
CA ASP A 532 15.10 13.19 38.44
C ASP A 532 15.56 13.00 39.89
N ALA A 533 15.75 14.12 40.61
CA ALA A 533 16.22 14.13 42.00
C ALA A 533 15.24 13.47 42.98
N GLU A 534 13.97 13.42 42.61
CA GLU A 534 12.89 12.77 43.35
C GLU A 534 12.78 11.26 43.02
N GLY A 535 13.59 10.75 42.08
CA GLY A 535 13.65 9.34 41.70
C GLY A 535 12.63 8.93 40.65
N PHE A 536 12.04 9.89 39.94
CA PHE A 536 11.05 9.66 38.88
C PHE A 536 11.74 9.34 37.55
N PHE A 537 11.30 8.27 36.90
CA PHE A 537 11.83 7.83 35.61
C PHE A 537 10.99 8.36 34.45
N SER A 538 11.66 9.01 33.49
CA SER A 538 11.05 9.51 32.25
C SER A 538 11.99 9.38 31.07
N PHE A 539 11.51 9.75 29.88
CA PHE A 539 12.36 9.96 28.72
C PHE A 539 12.60 11.45 28.49
N GLU A 540 13.86 11.83 28.29
CA GLU A 540 14.26 13.24 28.11
C GLU A 540 15.34 13.38 27.04
N GLN A 541 15.38 14.50 26.33
CA GLN A 541 16.45 14.83 25.38
C GLN A 541 17.72 15.28 26.12
N THR A 542 18.30 14.38 26.91
CA THR A 542 19.47 14.63 27.75
C THR A 542 20.43 13.43 27.74
N GLU A 543 21.46 13.44 28.57
CA GLU A 543 22.35 12.28 28.76
C GLU A 543 21.60 11.18 29.52
N GLY A 544 21.58 9.97 28.95
CA GLY A 544 20.89 8.82 29.53
C GLY A 544 21.58 8.29 30.79
N ILE A 545 20.79 7.71 31.69
CA ILE A 545 21.34 7.04 32.87
C ILE A 545 21.81 5.61 32.50
N PRO A 546 22.95 5.14 33.03
CA PRO A 546 23.37 3.77 32.86
C PRO A 546 22.45 2.83 33.66
N ILE A 547 21.94 1.79 32.99
CA ILE A 547 21.10 0.75 33.58
C ILE A 547 21.78 -0.59 33.36
N THR A 548 21.91 -1.43 34.38
CA THR A 548 22.29 -2.83 34.20
C THR A 548 21.05 -3.64 33.87
N MET A 549 21.04 -4.32 32.72
CA MET A 549 20.01 -5.28 32.34
C MET A 549 20.56 -6.69 32.53
N GLU A 550 20.02 -7.43 33.50
CA GLU A 550 20.48 -8.77 33.87
C GLU A 550 19.47 -9.83 33.41
N VAL A 551 19.91 -10.83 32.65
CA VAL A 551 19.07 -11.99 32.30
C VAL A 551 18.98 -12.91 33.50
N VAL A 552 17.78 -13.09 34.06
CA VAL A 552 17.50 -13.95 35.21
C VAL A 552 16.90 -15.31 34.83
N GLU A 553 16.29 -15.41 33.65
CA GLU A 553 15.89 -16.68 33.03
C GLU A 553 16.19 -16.57 31.54
N ASN A 554 16.97 -17.51 31.01
CA ASN A 554 17.25 -17.59 29.57
C ASN A 554 16.07 -18.26 28.86
N GLY A 555 15.40 -17.53 27.98
CA GLY A 555 14.20 -17.97 27.30
C GLY A 555 14.44 -19.15 26.35
N ILE A 556 15.53 -19.07 25.59
CA ILE A 556 15.92 -20.11 24.63
C ILE A 556 16.21 -21.43 25.34
N GLU A 557 16.96 -21.43 26.43
CA GLU A 557 17.27 -22.66 27.17
C GLU A 557 16.03 -23.26 27.86
N LYS A 558 15.07 -22.42 28.28
CA LYS A 558 13.76 -22.88 28.75
C LYS A 558 12.94 -23.53 27.64
N ALA A 559 12.91 -22.94 26.44
CA ALA A 559 12.26 -23.53 25.28
C ALA A 559 12.93 -24.85 24.86
N VAL A 560 14.27 -24.91 24.88
CA VAL A 560 15.03 -26.14 24.66
C VAL A 560 14.65 -27.22 25.68
N ALA A 561 14.50 -26.88 26.95
CA ALA A 561 14.06 -27.83 27.97
C ALA A 561 12.63 -28.33 27.71
N ALA A 562 11.73 -27.46 27.23
CA ALA A 562 10.33 -27.79 26.95
C ALA A 562 10.17 -28.77 25.76
N VAL A 563 11.07 -28.74 24.78
CA VAL A 563 11.00 -29.60 23.59
C VAL A 563 11.74 -30.93 23.73
N ARG A 564 12.58 -31.11 24.77
CA ARG A 564 13.32 -32.35 24.99
C ARG A 564 12.37 -33.52 25.24
N GLY A 565 12.54 -34.58 24.44
CA GLY A 565 11.72 -35.80 24.54
C GLY A 565 10.33 -35.69 23.90
N LYS A 566 9.98 -34.54 23.31
CA LYS A 566 8.76 -34.37 22.52
C LYS A 566 8.91 -35.06 21.16
N LYS A 567 7.83 -35.63 20.64
CA LYS A 567 7.83 -36.26 19.32
C LYS A 567 7.68 -35.22 18.21
N GLN A 568 6.97 -34.13 18.50
CA GLN A 568 6.69 -33.05 17.57
C GLN A 568 6.84 -31.69 18.24
N VAL A 569 7.48 -30.76 17.54
CA VAL A 569 7.59 -29.36 17.94
C VAL A 569 6.94 -28.47 16.89
N LEU A 570 6.21 -27.47 17.37
CA LEU A 570 5.61 -26.40 16.56
C LEU A 570 6.25 -25.08 16.99
N LEU A 571 7.12 -24.55 16.15
CA LEU A 571 7.88 -23.32 16.41
C LEU A 571 7.11 -22.13 15.79
N ALA A 572 6.55 -21.27 16.63
CA ALA A 572 5.72 -20.14 16.24
C ALA A 572 6.52 -18.83 16.24
N LEU A 573 6.81 -18.30 15.05
CA LEU A 573 7.63 -17.10 14.82
C LEU A 573 6.89 -16.09 13.91
N GLY A 574 7.46 -14.90 13.75
CA GLY A 574 6.98 -13.91 12.78
C GLY A 574 6.99 -12.49 13.34
N CYS A 575 5.91 -11.76 13.10
CA CYS A 575 5.85 -10.32 13.32
C CYS A 575 4.84 -9.86 14.37
N ASN A 576 5.10 -8.67 14.92
CA ASN A 576 4.09 -7.83 15.54
C ASN A 576 3.59 -6.79 14.51
N SER A 577 2.28 -6.71 14.33
CA SER A 577 1.61 -5.91 13.28
C SER A 577 1.78 -4.39 13.38
N VAL A 578 2.29 -3.85 14.49
CA VAL A 578 2.47 -2.39 14.64
C VAL A 578 3.88 -1.97 15.05
N ILE A 579 4.79 -2.93 15.24
CA ILE A 579 6.19 -2.68 15.61
C ILE A 579 7.10 -2.88 14.41
N ASN A 580 6.98 -4.01 13.72
CA ASN A 580 7.94 -4.38 12.68
C ASN A 580 7.77 -3.57 11.38
N ALA A 581 6.53 -3.28 11.02
CA ALA A 581 6.15 -2.56 9.82
C ALA A 581 4.75 -2.01 10.06
N LYS A 582 4.50 -0.75 9.71
CA LYS A 582 3.17 -0.17 9.65
C LYS A 582 3.23 1.17 8.91
N GLU A 583 2.10 1.86 8.83
CA GLU A 583 2.09 3.27 8.46
C GLU A 583 3.14 4.11 9.20
N GLU A 584 3.86 4.96 8.46
CA GLU A 584 5.04 5.74 8.86
C GLU A 584 6.34 4.93 9.11
N ILE A 585 6.33 3.59 9.01
CA ILE A 585 7.47 2.72 9.36
C ILE A 585 7.69 1.66 8.29
N ASP A 586 8.69 1.87 7.42
CA ASP A 586 9.21 0.84 6.50
C ASP A 586 10.24 -0.06 7.18
N ARG A 587 10.38 -1.30 6.70
CA ARG A 587 11.44 -2.24 7.12
C ARG A 587 12.75 -1.94 6.41
N ASN A 588 13.88 -2.11 7.09
CA ASN A 588 15.21 -2.01 6.45
C ASN A 588 15.85 -3.38 6.18
N THR A 589 15.19 -4.47 6.55
CA THR A 589 15.65 -5.85 6.32
C THR A 589 14.50 -6.76 5.91
N LEU A 590 14.84 -7.88 5.27
CA LEU A 590 13.92 -8.98 5.01
C LEU A 590 14.09 -10.16 5.99
N GLU A 591 15.04 -10.09 6.91
CA GLU A 591 15.35 -11.18 7.86
C GLU A 591 14.34 -11.25 9.02
N LEU A 592 14.21 -12.45 9.60
CA LEU A 592 13.52 -12.61 10.89
C LEU A 592 14.33 -11.89 11.99
N PRO A 593 13.69 -11.44 13.09
CA PRO A 593 14.41 -10.89 14.23
C PRO A 593 15.50 -11.85 14.72
N GLU A 594 16.68 -11.32 15.02
CA GLU A 594 17.88 -12.13 15.26
C GLU A 594 17.69 -13.11 16.43
N GLU A 595 16.98 -12.72 17.50
CA GLU A 595 16.67 -13.62 18.63
C GLU A 595 15.68 -14.74 18.25
N GLN A 596 14.77 -14.49 17.30
CA GLN A 596 13.87 -15.54 16.76
C GLN A 596 14.65 -16.53 15.88
N GLU A 597 15.61 -16.07 15.08
CA GLU A 597 16.51 -16.95 14.33
C GLU A 597 17.38 -17.80 15.26
N MET A 598 17.91 -17.21 16.34
CA MET A 598 18.64 -17.97 17.37
C MET A 598 17.76 -19.04 18.00
N LEU A 599 16.51 -18.73 18.32
CA LEU A 599 15.56 -19.72 18.83
C LEU A 599 15.34 -20.85 17.82
N LEU A 600 15.13 -20.53 16.53
CA LEU A 600 14.97 -21.52 15.47
C LEU A 600 16.15 -22.49 15.44
N ASP A 601 17.37 -21.96 15.41
CA ASP A 601 18.60 -22.76 15.33
C ASP A 601 18.70 -23.74 16.50
N ARG A 602 18.45 -23.24 17.71
CA ARG A 602 18.58 -24.02 18.94
C ARG A 602 17.51 -25.09 19.10
N ILE A 603 16.28 -24.80 18.68
CA ILE A 603 15.19 -25.79 18.71
C ILE A 603 15.40 -26.87 17.65
N ALA A 604 15.78 -26.49 16.43
CA ALA A 604 16.07 -27.45 15.35
C ALA A 604 17.24 -28.40 15.69
N GLU A 605 18.28 -27.90 16.38
CA GLU A 605 19.39 -28.72 16.88
C GLU A 605 18.94 -29.81 17.87
N VAL A 606 17.96 -29.49 18.72
CA VAL A 606 17.51 -30.38 19.80
C VAL A 606 16.41 -31.33 19.32
N ASN A 607 15.54 -30.86 18.43
CA ASN A 607 14.46 -31.67 17.87
C ASN A 607 14.30 -31.42 16.36
N PRO A 608 14.76 -32.35 15.50
CA PRO A 608 14.64 -32.19 14.05
C PRO A 608 13.19 -32.32 13.56
N ASN A 609 12.26 -32.83 14.38
CA ASN A 609 10.83 -32.86 14.06
C ASN A 609 10.16 -31.53 14.46
N THR A 610 10.70 -30.43 13.95
CA THR A 610 10.20 -29.08 14.20
C THR A 610 9.54 -28.51 12.96
N VAL A 611 8.30 -28.06 13.10
CA VAL A 611 7.57 -27.34 12.03
C VAL A 611 7.58 -25.86 12.36
N LEU A 612 7.92 -25.01 11.38
CA LEU A 612 7.74 -23.57 11.51
C LEU A 612 6.29 -23.20 11.22
N VAL A 613 5.65 -22.59 12.20
CA VAL A 613 4.34 -21.94 12.10
C VAL A 613 4.60 -20.44 12.07
N LEU A 614 4.42 -19.81 10.91
CA LEU A 614 4.78 -18.42 10.68
C LEU A 614 3.53 -17.54 10.66
N PHE A 615 3.52 -16.50 11.48
CA PHE A 615 2.50 -15.46 11.45
C PHE A 615 3.13 -14.15 10.94
N THR A 616 2.88 -13.80 9.68
CA THR A 616 3.52 -12.65 9.05
C THR A 616 2.64 -11.97 8.02
N ASN A 617 2.71 -10.64 7.95
CA ASN A 617 2.03 -9.85 6.93
C ASN A 617 2.95 -9.42 5.77
N TYR A 618 4.21 -9.85 5.80
CA TYR A 618 5.19 -9.49 4.77
C TYR A 618 6.23 -10.62 4.58
N PRO A 619 6.97 -10.62 3.46
CA PRO A 619 7.97 -11.65 3.18
C PRO A 619 9.17 -11.64 4.14
N TYR A 620 9.63 -12.82 4.53
CA TYR A 620 10.88 -13.03 5.26
C TYR A 620 11.89 -13.87 4.46
N THR A 621 13.18 -13.60 4.61
CA THR A 621 14.26 -14.49 4.16
C THR A 621 14.34 -15.68 5.12
N LEU A 622 13.87 -16.86 4.66
CA LEU A 622 13.69 -18.05 5.50
C LEU A 622 14.67 -19.19 5.16
N GLN A 623 15.87 -18.90 4.64
CA GLN A 623 16.80 -19.93 4.17
C GLN A 623 17.18 -20.92 5.26
N LYS A 624 17.48 -20.44 6.48
CA LYS A 624 17.80 -21.31 7.61
C LYS A 624 16.65 -22.26 7.94
N ALA A 625 15.42 -21.75 7.93
CA ALA A 625 14.23 -22.56 8.15
C ALA A 625 14.05 -23.61 7.04
N MET A 626 14.22 -23.21 5.77
CA MET A 626 14.14 -24.14 4.64
C MET A 626 15.21 -25.23 4.68
N GLU A 627 16.41 -24.93 5.18
CA GLU A 627 17.47 -25.92 5.30
C GLU A 627 17.21 -26.90 6.45
N LYS A 628 16.79 -26.38 7.62
CA LYS A 628 16.77 -27.15 8.87
C LYS A 628 15.45 -27.84 9.18
N LEU A 629 14.33 -27.30 8.70
CA LEU A 629 13.00 -27.72 9.14
C LEU A 629 12.27 -28.52 8.05
N PRO A 630 11.60 -29.63 8.37
CA PRO A 630 10.86 -30.42 7.39
C PRO A 630 9.61 -29.72 6.84
N ALA A 631 8.99 -28.80 7.59
CA ALA A 631 7.83 -28.07 7.10
C ALA A 631 7.75 -26.62 7.59
N ILE A 632 7.13 -25.79 6.76
CA ILE A 632 6.87 -24.36 7.00
C ILE A 632 5.44 -24.09 6.54
N ILE A 633 4.59 -23.58 7.44
CA ILE A 633 3.22 -23.17 7.17
C ILE A 633 3.03 -21.74 7.66
N MET A 634 2.27 -20.93 6.92
CA MET A 634 2.16 -19.49 7.13
C MET A 634 0.71 -19.02 7.11
N SER A 635 0.40 -18.02 7.95
CA SER A 635 -0.81 -17.21 7.89
C SER A 635 -0.47 -15.74 8.06
N ALA A 636 -1.23 -14.86 7.40
CA ALA A 636 -1.30 -13.45 7.80
C ALA A 636 -1.98 -13.31 9.17
N THR A 637 -1.80 -12.15 9.81
CA THR A 637 -2.42 -11.80 11.09
C THR A 637 -3.78 -11.11 10.91
N GLY A 638 -4.36 -10.56 11.99
CA GLY A 638 -5.59 -9.76 11.96
C GLY A 638 -6.89 -10.53 12.18
N SER A 639 -6.94 -11.82 11.81
CA SER A 639 -8.19 -12.59 11.99
C SER A 639 -8.46 -12.96 13.44
N GLN A 640 -9.72 -12.82 13.87
CA GLN A 640 -10.22 -13.36 15.14
C GLN A 640 -10.04 -14.89 15.28
N ASP A 641 -10.03 -15.61 14.16
CA ASP A 641 -9.92 -17.07 14.07
C ASP A 641 -8.53 -17.58 13.66
N MET A 642 -7.53 -16.70 13.58
CA MET A 642 -6.16 -17.01 13.12
C MET A 642 -5.56 -18.27 13.77
N GLY A 643 -5.60 -18.35 15.10
CA GLY A 643 -5.05 -19.50 15.84
C GLY A 643 -5.84 -20.79 15.63
N SER A 644 -7.17 -20.71 15.59
CA SER A 644 -8.06 -21.86 15.35
C SER A 644 -7.85 -22.44 13.95
N ALA A 645 -7.82 -21.59 12.92
CA ALA A 645 -7.63 -22.02 11.54
C ALA A 645 -6.25 -22.68 11.36
N MET A 646 -5.19 -22.07 11.93
CA MET A 646 -3.84 -22.65 11.89
C MET A 646 -3.75 -24.00 12.60
N ALA A 647 -4.38 -24.13 13.77
CA ALA A 647 -4.43 -25.38 14.51
C ALA A 647 -5.14 -26.50 13.72
N GLU A 648 -6.25 -26.18 13.07
CA GLU A 648 -6.98 -27.10 12.20
C GLU A 648 -6.15 -27.54 10.99
N ALA A 649 -5.40 -26.62 10.37
CA ALA A 649 -4.50 -26.93 9.26
C ALA A 649 -3.41 -27.91 9.69
N VAL A 650 -2.66 -27.55 10.74
CA VAL A 650 -1.52 -28.35 11.25
C VAL A 650 -1.97 -29.76 11.67
N LEU A 651 -3.18 -29.91 12.22
CA LEU A 651 -3.74 -31.21 12.61
C LEU A 651 -4.44 -31.98 11.47
N GLY A 652 -4.49 -31.43 10.26
CA GLY A 652 -5.10 -32.08 9.09
C GLY A 652 -6.61 -32.23 9.19
N ILE A 653 -7.29 -31.28 9.84
CA ILE A 653 -8.76 -31.19 9.82
C ILE A 653 -9.24 -30.82 8.40
N TYR A 654 -8.46 -29.99 7.71
CA TYR A 654 -8.59 -29.70 6.29
C TYR A 654 -7.18 -29.63 5.65
N ALA A 655 -7.12 -29.60 4.33
CA ALA A 655 -5.87 -29.40 3.59
C ALA A 655 -5.72 -27.91 3.23
N PRO A 656 -4.63 -27.23 3.65
CA PRO A 656 -4.40 -25.84 3.27
C PRO A 656 -4.14 -25.74 1.77
N ALA A 657 -4.66 -24.68 1.15
CA ALA A 657 -4.53 -24.44 -0.28
C ALA A 657 -4.41 -22.94 -0.63
N GLY A 658 -4.06 -22.11 0.35
CA GLY A 658 -3.69 -20.72 0.10
C GLY A 658 -2.43 -20.62 -0.77
N ARG A 659 -2.29 -19.51 -1.48
CA ARG A 659 -1.16 -19.24 -2.37
C ARG A 659 -0.58 -17.87 -2.08
N LEU A 660 0.74 -17.74 -2.17
CA LEU A 660 1.43 -16.47 -2.07
C LEU A 660 0.96 -15.50 -3.15
N ASN A 661 0.76 -14.25 -2.76
CA ASN A 661 0.37 -13.10 -3.58
C ASN A 661 1.54 -12.12 -3.81
N MET A 662 2.73 -12.47 -3.32
CA MET A 662 3.98 -11.72 -3.50
C MET A 662 5.12 -12.68 -3.79
N THR A 663 6.14 -12.19 -4.49
CA THR A 663 7.42 -12.88 -4.64
C THR A 663 8.23 -12.74 -3.35
N TRP A 664 8.74 -13.85 -2.83
CA TRP A 664 9.65 -13.85 -1.70
C TRP A 664 11.08 -13.92 -2.21
N TYR A 665 11.86 -12.88 -1.94
CA TYR A 665 13.25 -12.76 -2.37
C TYR A 665 14.20 -13.52 -1.42
N GLU A 666 15.35 -13.96 -1.92
CA GLU A 666 16.39 -14.58 -1.09
C GLU A 666 17.21 -13.55 -0.30
N SER A 667 17.34 -12.32 -0.79
CA SER A 667 18.07 -11.27 -0.07
C SER A 667 17.53 -9.89 -0.41
N ILE A 668 17.68 -8.95 0.51
CA ILE A 668 17.46 -7.53 0.26
C ILE A 668 18.36 -7.00 -0.88
N ASP A 669 19.54 -7.61 -1.09
CA ASP A 669 20.48 -7.24 -2.16
C ASP A 669 19.93 -7.51 -3.57
N GLN A 670 18.84 -8.29 -3.68
CA GLN A 670 18.16 -8.54 -4.95
C GLN A 670 17.20 -7.41 -5.33
N LEU A 671 16.95 -6.46 -4.42
CA LEU A 671 16.03 -5.35 -4.61
C LEU A 671 16.81 -4.06 -4.93
N PRO A 672 16.32 -3.24 -5.87
CA PRO A 672 16.84 -1.88 -6.00
C PRO A 672 16.46 -1.02 -4.78
N ASP A 673 16.80 0.27 -4.83
CA ASP A 673 16.36 1.23 -3.81
C ASP A 673 14.82 1.24 -3.68
N ILE A 674 14.27 1.36 -2.47
CA ILE A 674 12.81 1.35 -2.26
C ILE A 674 12.13 2.53 -2.98
N ASP A 675 12.85 3.63 -3.24
CA ASP A 675 12.37 4.78 -4.00
C ASP A 675 12.49 4.59 -5.52
N ASP A 676 12.94 3.43 -6.02
CA ASP A 676 12.86 3.07 -7.44
C ASP A 676 11.45 2.60 -7.81
N TYR A 677 10.72 3.42 -8.58
CA TYR A 677 9.35 3.13 -8.99
C TYR A 677 9.25 2.42 -10.35
N ASP A 678 10.37 2.13 -11.02
CA ASP A 678 10.36 1.36 -12.27
C ASP A 678 10.43 -0.14 -11.98
N ILE A 679 9.28 -0.81 -12.07
CA ILE A 679 9.18 -2.27 -11.89
C ILE A 679 9.78 -3.02 -13.09
N ILE A 680 9.63 -2.47 -14.29
CA ILE A 680 10.08 -3.08 -15.56
C ILE A 680 11.61 -3.11 -15.62
N LYS A 681 12.26 -1.95 -15.44
CA LYS A 681 13.71 -1.81 -15.50
C LYS A 681 14.39 -2.20 -14.19
N GLY A 682 13.77 -1.90 -13.04
CA GLY A 682 14.22 -2.35 -11.73
C GLY A 682 14.05 -3.85 -11.51
N LYS A 683 13.43 -4.57 -12.46
CA LYS A 683 13.22 -6.02 -12.46
C LYS A 683 12.55 -6.51 -11.17
N ARG A 684 11.52 -5.82 -10.73
CA ARG A 684 10.76 -6.19 -9.53
C ARG A 684 9.56 -7.05 -9.88
N THR A 685 8.99 -7.68 -8.84
CA THR A 685 7.84 -8.59 -8.91
C THR A 685 8.12 -9.82 -9.77
N TYR A 686 7.25 -10.82 -9.68
CA TYR A 686 7.35 -12.01 -10.53
C TYR A 686 7.29 -11.69 -12.04
N ARG A 687 6.74 -10.52 -12.42
CA ARG A 687 6.59 -10.11 -13.82
C ARG A 687 7.92 -9.83 -14.50
N TYR A 688 8.91 -9.31 -13.78
CA TYR A 688 10.19 -8.86 -14.37
C TYR A 688 11.44 -9.36 -13.64
N PHE A 689 11.31 -9.87 -12.42
CA PHE A 689 12.43 -10.43 -11.67
C PHE A 689 12.97 -11.70 -12.33
N ASP A 690 14.20 -11.64 -12.81
CA ASP A 690 14.91 -12.75 -13.47
C ASP A 690 16.00 -13.38 -12.58
N GLY A 691 16.04 -12.99 -11.29
CA GLY A 691 16.88 -13.61 -10.28
C GLY A 691 16.29 -14.90 -9.72
N LYS A 692 16.92 -15.42 -8.66
CA LYS A 692 16.45 -16.59 -7.94
C LYS A 692 15.58 -16.15 -6.78
N GLU A 693 14.30 -16.50 -6.81
CA GLU A 693 13.36 -16.29 -5.71
C GLU A 693 13.47 -17.41 -4.64
N LEU A 694 13.10 -17.06 -3.40
CA LEU A 694 12.91 -18.00 -2.30
C LEU A 694 11.59 -18.76 -2.49
N TYR A 695 10.50 -18.02 -2.72
CA TYR A 695 9.21 -18.56 -3.13
C TYR A 695 8.62 -17.69 -4.25
N PRO A 696 8.15 -18.29 -5.35
CA PRO A 696 7.56 -17.53 -6.44
C PRO A 696 6.14 -17.06 -6.12
N PHE A 697 5.71 -16.01 -6.81
CA PHE A 697 4.29 -15.60 -6.83
C PHE A 697 3.37 -16.78 -7.19
N GLY A 698 2.23 -16.87 -6.50
CA GLY A 698 1.27 -17.94 -6.67
C GLY A 698 1.63 -19.24 -5.96
N TYR A 699 2.79 -19.34 -5.30
CA TYR A 699 3.26 -20.57 -4.68
C TYR A 699 2.51 -20.93 -3.40
N GLY A 700 2.25 -22.22 -3.22
CA GLY A 700 1.74 -22.80 -1.99
C GLY A 700 1.50 -24.29 -2.21
N LEU A 701 1.77 -25.12 -1.22
CA LEU A 701 1.53 -26.55 -1.26
C LEU A 701 0.17 -26.90 -0.66
N THR A 702 -0.23 -28.16 -0.80
CA THR A 702 -1.34 -28.78 -0.08
C THR A 702 -0.92 -30.17 0.40
N TYR A 703 -1.80 -30.88 1.11
CA TYR A 703 -1.59 -32.26 1.57
C TYR A 703 -1.88 -33.33 0.51
N THR A 704 -2.16 -32.92 -0.72
CA THR A 704 -2.33 -33.82 -1.87
C THR A 704 -1.51 -33.35 -3.07
N THR A 705 -1.65 -34.04 -4.20
CA THR A 705 -1.03 -33.68 -5.48
C THR A 705 -2.09 -33.55 -6.55
N PHE A 706 -1.85 -32.70 -7.54
CA PHE A 706 -2.75 -32.50 -8.67
C PHE A 706 -2.02 -32.73 -10.00
N ALA A 707 -2.72 -33.36 -10.93
CA ALA A 707 -2.30 -33.45 -12.33
C ALA A 707 -3.16 -32.53 -13.19
N TYR A 708 -2.50 -31.80 -14.09
CA TYR A 708 -3.12 -30.93 -15.09
C TYR A 708 -3.11 -31.68 -16.43
N GLU A 709 -4.29 -31.91 -17.00
CA GLU A 709 -4.49 -32.77 -18.16
C GLU A 709 -5.40 -32.09 -19.20
N ASN A 710 -5.43 -32.63 -20.42
CA ASN A 710 -6.36 -32.22 -21.49
C ASN A 710 -6.38 -30.70 -21.80
N TYR A 711 -5.26 -30.01 -21.57
CA TYR A 711 -5.11 -28.58 -21.83
C TYR A 711 -5.33 -28.25 -23.31
N LYS A 712 -6.18 -27.26 -23.56
CA LYS A 712 -6.45 -26.71 -24.89
C LYS A 712 -6.56 -25.20 -24.78
N ILE A 713 -6.01 -24.53 -25.78
CA ILE A 713 -6.18 -23.10 -26.00
C ILE A 713 -6.60 -22.83 -27.44
N SER A 714 -7.49 -21.87 -27.61
CA SER A 714 -7.88 -21.36 -28.92
C SER A 714 -8.38 -19.92 -28.80
N LEU A 715 -8.50 -19.22 -29.93
CA LEU A 715 -9.20 -17.96 -30.00
C LEU A 715 -10.66 -18.23 -30.39
N LYS A 716 -11.60 -17.69 -29.61
CA LYS A 716 -13.02 -17.64 -30.00
C LYS A 716 -13.23 -16.66 -31.14
N ASP A 717 -12.56 -15.52 -31.00
CA ASP A 717 -12.38 -14.44 -31.95
C ASP A 717 -11.07 -13.71 -31.59
N ASP A 718 -10.77 -12.60 -32.27
CA ASP A 718 -9.54 -11.81 -32.04
C ASP A 718 -9.50 -11.11 -30.66
N ARG A 719 -10.52 -11.28 -29.80
CA ARG A 719 -10.66 -10.60 -28.50
C ARG A 719 -10.69 -11.54 -27.30
N LEU A 720 -11.01 -12.82 -27.49
CA LEU A 720 -11.21 -13.77 -26.40
C LEU A 720 -10.41 -15.06 -26.59
N LEU A 721 -9.53 -15.35 -25.61
CA LEU A 721 -8.90 -16.64 -25.42
C LEU A 721 -9.89 -17.60 -24.78
N GLN A 722 -10.02 -18.79 -25.36
CA GLN A 722 -10.72 -19.92 -24.76
C GLN A 722 -9.70 -20.94 -24.28
N ILE A 723 -9.71 -21.18 -22.97
CA ILE A 723 -8.83 -22.14 -22.31
C ILE A 723 -9.69 -23.21 -21.66
N SER A 724 -9.30 -24.48 -21.84
CA SER A 724 -9.91 -25.59 -21.12
C SER A 724 -8.86 -26.57 -20.63
N LEU A 725 -9.03 -27.11 -19.43
CA LEU A 725 -8.16 -28.13 -18.87
C LEU A 725 -8.91 -28.98 -17.85
N ASP A 726 -8.32 -30.12 -17.51
CA ASP A 726 -8.76 -30.97 -16.44
C ASP A 726 -7.74 -30.93 -15.29
N VAL A 727 -8.23 -30.81 -14.06
CA VAL A 727 -7.42 -30.96 -12.85
C VAL A 727 -7.88 -32.21 -12.13
N ARG A 728 -6.97 -33.17 -11.94
CA ARG A 728 -7.23 -34.41 -11.20
C ARG A 728 -6.46 -34.43 -9.90
N ASN A 729 -7.13 -34.67 -8.79
CA ASN A 729 -6.47 -34.98 -7.52
C ASN A 729 -5.83 -36.38 -7.62
N THR A 730 -4.50 -36.45 -7.58
CA THR A 730 -3.73 -37.69 -7.71
C THR A 730 -3.30 -38.29 -6.38
N GLY A 731 -3.50 -37.59 -5.27
CA GLY A 731 -3.20 -38.10 -3.93
C GLY A 731 -4.41 -38.75 -3.25
N ASP A 732 -4.34 -38.81 -1.93
CA ASP A 732 -5.27 -39.52 -1.05
C ASP A 732 -6.11 -38.60 -0.13
N THR A 733 -5.86 -37.29 -0.21
CA THR A 733 -6.51 -36.27 0.62
C THR A 733 -7.32 -35.33 -0.25
N ALA A 734 -8.56 -35.02 0.15
CA ALA A 734 -9.36 -34.01 -0.53
C ALA A 734 -8.79 -32.61 -0.26
N SER A 735 -8.73 -31.77 -1.29
CA SER A 735 -8.18 -30.42 -1.20
C SER A 735 -8.81 -29.52 -2.25
N ASP A 736 -8.76 -28.22 -2.01
CA ASP A 736 -8.89 -27.22 -3.06
C ASP A 736 -7.63 -27.21 -3.94
N GLU A 737 -7.77 -26.69 -5.16
CA GLU A 737 -6.66 -26.32 -6.04
C GLU A 737 -6.90 -24.94 -6.63
N VAL A 738 -5.89 -24.08 -6.57
CA VAL A 738 -5.91 -22.77 -7.25
C VAL A 738 -5.18 -22.91 -8.58
N VAL A 739 -5.96 -22.95 -9.66
CA VAL A 739 -5.46 -23.01 -11.04
C VAL A 739 -5.17 -21.61 -11.53
N GLN A 740 -3.92 -21.35 -11.90
CA GLN A 740 -3.45 -20.03 -12.31
C GLN A 740 -3.06 -20.08 -13.79
N ILE A 741 -3.55 -19.12 -14.56
CA ILE A 741 -3.29 -18.99 -16.00
C ILE A 741 -2.37 -17.81 -16.25
N TYR A 742 -1.26 -18.08 -16.93
CA TYR A 742 -0.25 -17.08 -17.22
C TYR A 742 0.01 -16.95 -18.72
N GLY A 743 0.48 -15.78 -19.13
CA GLY A 743 0.93 -15.51 -20.49
C GLY A 743 2.31 -14.85 -20.53
N SER A 744 3.04 -15.09 -21.61
CA SER A 744 4.24 -14.32 -21.95
C SER A 744 4.40 -14.22 -23.46
N ALA A 745 4.86 -13.07 -23.95
CA ALA A 745 5.20 -12.90 -25.36
C ALA A 745 6.58 -13.52 -25.62
N LEU A 746 6.70 -14.37 -26.64
CA LEU A 746 7.98 -15.00 -26.99
C LEU A 746 8.97 -13.98 -27.59
N GLU A 747 8.43 -13.04 -28.36
CA GLU A 747 9.14 -11.90 -28.95
C GLU A 747 8.24 -10.67 -28.84
N SER A 748 8.84 -9.50 -28.64
CA SER A 748 8.11 -8.23 -28.55
C SER A 748 9.03 -7.05 -28.83
N CYS A 749 8.49 -5.98 -29.39
CA CYS A 749 9.22 -4.73 -29.63
C CYS A 749 9.64 -4.00 -28.33
N VAL A 750 9.00 -4.34 -27.21
CA VAL A 750 9.32 -3.81 -25.87
C VAL A 750 9.64 -4.94 -24.89
N LYS A 751 10.25 -4.61 -23.75
CA LYS A 751 10.37 -5.58 -22.64
C LYS A 751 8.98 -5.90 -22.08
N LYS A 752 8.52 -7.12 -22.35
CA LYS A 752 7.32 -7.72 -21.77
C LYS A 752 7.63 -8.49 -20.48
N PRO A 753 6.62 -8.76 -19.64
CA PRO A 753 6.77 -9.64 -18.50
C PRO A 753 7.29 -11.03 -18.90
N ILE A 754 8.20 -11.58 -18.10
CA ILE A 754 8.64 -12.99 -18.24
C ILE A 754 7.51 -13.97 -17.92
N CYS A 755 6.54 -13.51 -17.13
CA CYS A 755 5.32 -14.18 -16.74
C CYS A 755 4.31 -13.10 -16.33
N GLN A 756 3.05 -13.22 -16.73
CA GLN A 756 1.97 -12.36 -16.22
C GLN A 756 0.69 -13.16 -16.04
N LEU A 757 0.04 -12.97 -14.90
CA LEU A 757 -1.25 -13.57 -14.59
C LEU A 757 -2.30 -13.02 -15.54
N LEU A 758 -3.10 -13.90 -16.11
CA LEU A 758 -4.22 -13.55 -17.00
C LEU A 758 -5.56 -13.82 -16.31
N ASP A 759 -5.65 -14.95 -15.61
CA ASP A 759 -6.81 -15.35 -14.83
C ASP A 759 -6.44 -16.45 -13.83
N PHE A 760 -7.32 -16.75 -12.88
CA PHE A 760 -7.23 -17.87 -11.96
C PHE A 760 -8.62 -18.35 -11.54
N VAL A 761 -8.67 -19.58 -11.03
CA VAL A 761 -9.87 -20.13 -10.38
C VAL A 761 -9.47 -21.04 -9.23
N ARG A 762 -10.11 -20.84 -8.08
CA ARG A 762 -10.05 -21.79 -6.96
C ARG A 762 -11.14 -22.84 -7.12
N VAL A 763 -10.76 -24.10 -7.25
CA VAL A 763 -11.67 -25.24 -7.39
C VAL A 763 -11.73 -25.97 -6.06
N LYS A 764 -12.90 -25.94 -5.41
CA LYS A 764 -13.05 -26.43 -4.04
C LYS A 764 -13.22 -27.95 -3.93
N ASN A 765 -12.64 -28.52 -2.87
CA ASN A 765 -12.88 -29.85 -2.35
C ASN A 765 -12.85 -30.96 -3.41
N ILE A 766 -11.77 -31.03 -4.17
CA ILE A 766 -11.55 -32.08 -5.17
C ILE A 766 -11.21 -33.37 -4.43
N ALA A 767 -12.08 -34.38 -4.51
CA ALA A 767 -11.87 -35.65 -3.83
C ALA A 767 -10.71 -36.47 -4.43
N PRO A 768 -10.09 -37.40 -3.69
CA PRO A 768 -9.04 -38.29 -4.22
C PRO A 768 -9.49 -39.03 -5.50
N GLY A 769 -8.67 -38.95 -6.56
CA GLY A 769 -8.96 -39.55 -7.87
C GLY A 769 -10.00 -38.82 -8.70
N GLU A 770 -10.63 -37.77 -8.18
CA GLU A 770 -11.62 -36.97 -8.88
C GLU A 770 -10.96 -36.01 -9.87
N THR A 771 -11.60 -35.84 -11.03
CA THR A 771 -11.22 -34.87 -12.05
C THR A 771 -12.27 -33.77 -12.17
N ARG A 772 -11.83 -32.51 -12.18
CA ARG A 772 -12.66 -31.33 -12.45
C ARG A 772 -12.25 -30.71 -13.78
N HIS A 773 -13.25 -30.48 -14.63
CA HIS A 773 -13.06 -29.76 -15.89
C HIS A 773 -13.19 -28.26 -15.65
N ILE A 774 -12.26 -27.49 -16.19
CA ILE A 774 -12.18 -26.04 -16.09
C ILE A 774 -12.24 -25.47 -17.49
N ALA A 775 -13.07 -24.45 -17.68
CA ALA A 775 -13.15 -23.68 -18.92
C ALA A 775 -13.23 -22.19 -18.59
N LEU A 776 -12.36 -21.40 -19.21
CA LEU A 776 -12.23 -19.96 -18.98
C LEU A 776 -12.26 -19.21 -20.31
N GLU A 777 -12.91 -18.05 -20.33
CA GLU A 777 -12.82 -17.06 -21.42
C GLU A 777 -12.06 -15.84 -20.90
N ILE A 778 -10.87 -15.58 -21.46
CA ILE A 778 -9.98 -14.52 -21.00
C ILE A 778 -9.84 -13.47 -22.11
N PRO A 779 -10.04 -12.16 -21.83
CA PRO A 779 -9.76 -11.10 -22.79
C PRO A 779 -8.31 -11.14 -23.26
N VAL A 780 -8.09 -11.09 -24.57
CA VAL A 780 -6.76 -10.94 -25.18
C VAL A 780 -6.08 -9.65 -24.71
N GLU A 781 -6.88 -8.65 -24.31
CA GLU A 781 -6.39 -7.39 -23.73
C GLU A 781 -5.59 -7.57 -22.44
N GLU A 782 -5.69 -8.70 -21.73
CA GLU A 782 -4.82 -9.00 -20.59
C GLU A 782 -3.33 -9.07 -20.99
N LEU A 783 -3.03 -9.25 -22.28
CA LEU A 783 -1.67 -9.26 -22.86
C LEU A 783 -1.17 -7.87 -23.31
N ARG A 784 -1.94 -6.80 -23.07
CA ARG A 784 -1.64 -5.45 -23.56
C ARG A 784 -0.38 -4.86 -22.91
N PHE A 785 0.25 -3.92 -23.61
CA PHE A 785 1.28 -3.04 -23.08
C PHE A 785 0.98 -1.60 -23.51
N TYR A 786 1.60 -0.62 -22.87
CA TYR A 786 1.46 0.78 -23.25
C TYR A 786 2.51 1.12 -24.31
N ASP A 787 2.06 1.42 -25.52
CA ASP A 787 2.94 1.89 -26.58
C ASP A 787 3.15 3.40 -26.47
N VAL A 788 4.38 3.82 -26.15
CA VAL A 788 4.75 5.23 -25.99
C VAL A 788 4.70 6.03 -27.29
N ILE A 789 4.66 5.39 -28.46
CA ILE A 789 4.55 6.08 -29.76
C ILE A 789 3.10 6.48 -30.00
N SER A 790 2.17 5.52 -29.96
CA SER A 790 0.74 5.76 -30.17
C SER A 790 0.00 6.25 -28.92
N ARG A 791 0.65 6.24 -27.75
CA ARG A 791 0.15 6.71 -26.45
C ARG A 791 -1.14 6.00 -26.02
N ARG A 792 -1.19 4.69 -26.23
CA ARG A 792 -2.34 3.85 -25.90
C ARG A 792 -1.89 2.46 -25.48
N LEU A 793 -2.74 1.78 -24.73
CA LEU A 793 -2.62 0.35 -24.50
C LEU A 793 -2.95 -0.41 -25.80
N MET A 794 -2.13 -1.39 -26.14
CA MET A 794 -2.35 -2.27 -27.28
C MET A 794 -1.82 -3.68 -27.04
N VAL A 795 -2.39 -4.65 -27.74
CA VAL A 795 -1.87 -6.01 -27.84
C VAL A 795 -1.03 -6.10 -29.11
N GLU A 796 0.21 -6.57 -28.97
CA GLU A 796 1.11 -6.75 -30.11
C GLU A 796 0.74 -8.03 -30.86
N GLU A 797 0.74 -7.96 -32.19
CA GLU A 797 0.66 -9.17 -33.03
C GLU A 797 1.90 -10.05 -32.77
N GLY A 798 1.70 -11.33 -32.45
CA GLY A 798 2.82 -12.23 -32.20
C GLY A 798 2.42 -13.57 -31.61
N THR A 799 3.43 -14.40 -31.36
CA THR A 799 3.26 -15.69 -30.67
C THR A 799 3.45 -15.50 -29.17
N TYR A 800 2.50 -16.01 -28.40
CA TYR A 800 2.50 -15.99 -26.95
C TYR A 800 2.51 -17.42 -26.43
N GLU A 801 3.27 -17.68 -25.38
CA GLU A 801 3.11 -18.88 -24.57
C GLU A 801 2.03 -18.61 -23.52
N ILE A 802 1.01 -19.46 -23.49
CA ILE A 802 -0.04 -19.44 -22.46
C ILE A 802 0.00 -20.77 -21.73
N TYR A 803 0.09 -20.71 -20.41
CA TYR A 803 0.26 -21.90 -19.58
C TYR A 803 -0.59 -21.85 -18.32
N ALA A 804 -0.82 -23.02 -17.74
CA ALA A 804 -1.53 -23.20 -16.49
C ALA A 804 -0.71 -24.02 -15.50
N GLY A 805 -0.86 -23.72 -14.21
CA GLY A 805 -0.31 -24.52 -13.12
C GLY A 805 -0.59 -23.93 -11.75
N ALA A 806 0.11 -24.44 -10.74
CA ALA A 806 -0.14 -24.09 -9.34
C ALA A 806 0.61 -22.84 -8.85
N SER A 807 1.49 -22.24 -9.66
CA SER A 807 2.21 -20.99 -9.38
C SER A 807 2.84 -20.44 -10.67
N CYS A 808 3.43 -19.24 -10.62
CA CYS A 808 4.03 -18.63 -11.80
C CYS A 808 5.23 -19.41 -12.37
N LYS A 809 5.89 -20.25 -11.56
CA LYS A 809 7.01 -21.11 -11.97
C LYS A 809 6.60 -22.56 -12.25
N ASP A 810 5.41 -22.96 -11.83
CA ASP A 810 4.86 -24.28 -12.15
C ASP A 810 4.11 -24.22 -13.49
N LYS A 811 4.82 -24.56 -14.57
CA LYS A 811 4.23 -24.65 -15.92
C LYS A 811 3.71 -26.06 -16.19
N ALA A 812 2.69 -26.49 -15.45
CA ALA A 812 2.17 -27.86 -15.51
C ALA A 812 1.71 -28.25 -16.94
N VAL A 813 1.08 -27.32 -17.65
CA VAL A 813 0.70 -27.44 -19.07
C VAL A 813 0.92 -26.11 -19.79
N SER A 814 1.41 -26.14 -21.02
CA SER A 814 1.57 -24.93 -21.85
C SER A 814 1.25 -25.17 -23.32
N ALA A 815 0.94 -24.09 -24.03
CA ALA A 815 0.81 -24.09 -25.47
C ALA A 815 1.15 -22.69 -26.03
N GLU A 816 1.69 -22.67 -27.24
CA GLU A 816 1.88 -21.44 -27.99
C GLU A 816 0.63 -21.13 -28.81
N ILE A 817 0.29 -19.85 -28.88
CA ILE A 817 -0.80 -19.34 -29.72
C ILE A 817 -0.39 -18.04 -30.39
N PHE A 818 -0.74 -17.92 -31.66
CA PHE A 818 -0.59 -16.67 -32.39
C PHE A 818 -1.78 -15.76 -32.10
N ILE A 819 -1.50 -14.55 -31.63
CA ILE A 819 -2.49 -13.53 -31.34
C ILE A 819 -2.48 -12.49 -32.46
N PRO A 820 -3.58 -12.31 -33.20
CA PRO A 820 -3.71 -11.18 -34.11
C PRO A 820 -3.77 -9.90 -33.27
N GLY A 821 -2.90 -8.94 -33.57
CA GLY A 821 -2.75 -7.73 -32.78
C GLY A 821 -2.37 -6.53 -33.61
N GLY A 822 -2.03 -5.43 -32.94
CA GLY A 822 -1.49 -4.24 -33.59
C GLY A 822 -0.01 -4.39 -33.88
N LYS A 823 0.47 -3.63 -34.87
CA LYS A 823 1.91 -3.39 -35.09
C LYS A 823 2.25 -2.01 -34.60
N ARG A 824 3.43 -1.89 -34.00
CA ARG A 824 3.95 -0.61 -33.56
C ARG A 824 4.14 0.32 -34.77
N GLY A 825 3.75 1.58 -34.61
CA GLY A 825 3.94 2.61 -35.63
C GLY A 825 5.35 3.21 -35.60
N VAL A 826 5.56 4.19 -36.48
CA VAL A 826 6.76 5.04 -36.49
C VAL A 826 6.42 6.36 -35.79
N ARG A 827 7.35 6.89 -35.00
CA ARG A 827 7.24 8.13 -34.24
C ARG A 827 7.40 9.34 -35.16
N ASP A 828 6.33 10.12 -35.29
CA ASP A 828 6.36 11.44 -35.93
C ASP A 828 6.92 12.49 -34.98
N LEU A 829 8.20 12.83 -35.15
CA LEU A 829 8.87 13.86 -34.35
C LEU A 829 8.59 15.29 -34.85
N SER A 830 7.82 15.50 -35.92
CA SER A 830 7.46 16.86 -36.34
C SER A 830 6.47 17.53 -35.37
N ALA A 831 5.74 16.71 -34.61
CA ALA A 831 4.94 17.13 -33.47
C ALA A 831 5.75 17.15 -32.17
N PHE A 832 5.23 17.85 -31.15
CA PHE A 832 5.82 17.81 -29.81
C PHE A 832 5.75 16.41 -29.21
N THR A 833 6.92 15.81 -28.97
CA THR A 833 7.07 14.55 -28.26
C THR A 833 7.47 14.83 -26.83
N ALA A 834 6.68 14.37 -25.86
CA ALA A 834 7.03 14.52 -24.45
C ALA A 834 8.30 13.72 -24.14
N ALA A 835 9.19 14.28 -23.34
CA ALA A 835 10.50 13.68 -23.08
C ALA A 835 10.43 12.40 -22.24
N ASP A 836 9.33 12.17 -21.52
CA ASP A 836 9.06 10.94 -20.77
C ASP A 836 8.52 9.78 -21.64
N HIS A 837 8.23 10.01 -22.92
CA HIS A 837 7.79 8.98 -23.86
C HIS A 837 8.96 8.33 -24.60
N TYR A 838 10.04 8.04 -23.87
CA TYR A 838 11.20 7.31 -24.34
C TYR A 838 10.94 5.80 -24.42
N ASP A 839 11.81 5.10 -25.14
CA ASP A 839 11.83 3.64 -25.28
C ASP A 839 12.76 2.96 -24.26
N ASP A 840 13.77 3.67 -23.77
CA ASP A 840 14.70 3.25 -22.73
C ASP A 840 15.36 4.50 -22.13
N TYR A 841 15.91 4.36 -20.91
CA TYR A 841 16.58 5.44 -20.21
C TYR A 841 17.63 4.90 -19.25
N GLU A 842 18.67 5.66 -18.95
CA GLU A 842 19.60 5.32 -17.85
C GLU A 842 19.80 6.54 -16.97
N ASN A 843 19.79 6.33 -15.65
CA ASN A 843 20.06 7.39 -14.67
C ASN A 843 19.19 8.64 -14.89
N MET A 844 17.89 8.43 -15.12
CA MET A 844 16.90 9.50 -15.32
C MET A 844 15.85 9.49 -14.22
N TYR A 845 15.26 10.65 -14.00
CA TYR A 845 14.23 10.88 -13.00
C TYR A 845 13.17 11.84 -13.56
N LEU A 846 11.90 11.60 -13.25
CA LEU A 846 10.76 12.40 -13.72
C LEU A 846 10.30 13.40 -12.67
N THR A 847 10.06 14.63 -13.10
CA THR A 847 9.58 15.72 -12.23
C THR A 847 8.63 16.66 -12.98
N GLU A 848 8.18 17.70 -12.29
CA GLU A 848 7.32 18.74 -12.84
C GLU A 848 8.08 19.54 -13.90
N GLY A 849 7.47 19.67 -15.08
CA GLY A 849 8.05 20.36 -16.23
C GLY A 849 7.33 21.66 -16.56
N HIS A 850 7.30 21.99 -17.85
CA HIS A 850 6.74 23.23 -18.39
C HIS A 850 5.67 22.93 -19.45
N PHE A 851 4.69 23.82 -19.61
CA PHE A 851 3.57 23.66 -20.55
C PHE A 851 2.81 22.32 -20.40
N ASN A 852 2.59 21.88 -19.15
CA ASN A 852 1.96 20.59 -18.81
C ASN A 852 2.72 19.34 -19.26
N PHE A 853 3.96 19.47 -19.74
CA PHE A 853 4.86 18.34 -19.90
C PHE A 853 5.52 18.00 -18.57
N LYS A 854 5.84 16.72 -18.38
CA LYS A 854 6.80 16.29 -17.35
C LYS A 854 8.21 16.58 -17.84
N ALA A 855 9.10 16.89 -16.91
CA ALA A 855 10.51 17.05 -17.20
C ALA A 855 11.27 15.77 -16.83
N VAL A 856 12.18 15.35 -17.69
CA VAL A 856 13.16 14.29 -17.40
C VAL A 856 14.49 14.95 -17.07
N LEU A 857 15.13 14.54 -15.98
CA LEU A 857 16.45 15.01 -15.57
C LEU A 857 17.36 13.86 -15.16
N VAL A 858 18.67 14.13 -15.10
CA VAL A 858 19.65 13.16 -14.60
C VAL A 858 19.42 12.93 -13.09
N GLN A 859 19.35 11.67 -12.67
CA GLN A 859 19.10 11.29 -11.27
C GLN A 859 20.35 11.49 -10.40
N ASP A 860 21.46 10.84 -10.76
CA ASP A 860 22.78 11.05 -10.20
C ASP A 860 23.59 11.94 -11.14
N GLU A 861 23.65 13.24 -10.84
CA GLU A 861 24.34 14.25 -11.67
C GLU A 861 25.85 14.01 -11.81
N THR A 862 26.44 13.09 -11.04
CA THR A 862 27.85 12.69 -11.18
C THR A 862 28.08 11.70 -12.32
N LYS A 863 27.02 11.10 -12.83
CA LYS A 863 27.01 10.14 -13.93
C LYS A 863 26.33 10.72 -15.16
N GLU A 864 26.58 10.11 -16.31
CA GLU A 864 25.79 10.38 -17.51
C GLU A 864 24.38 9.83 -17.34
N GLY A 865 23.41 10.58 -17.84
CA GLY A 865 22.08 10.08 -18.06
C GLY A 865 21.85 9.81 -19.55
N VAL A 866 21.05 8.80 -19.89
CA VAL A 866 20.70 8.46 -21.28
C VAL A 866 19.19 8.43 -21.48
N LEU A 867 18.73 8.92 -22.63
CA LEU A 867 17.37 8.70 -23.14
C LEU A 867 17.44 8.12 -24.55
N VAL A 868 16.63 7.11 -24.84
CA VAL A 868 16.58 6.45 -26.15
C VAL A 868 15.17 6.54 -26.72
N TYR A 869 15.05 7.00 -27.96
CA TYR A 869 13.82 7.04 -28.73
C TYR A 869 14.03 6.22 -30.00
N ARG A 870 13.29 5.12 -30.13
CA ARG A 870 13.34 4.22 -31.28
C ARG A 870 12.22 4.54 -32.26
N ASP A 871 12.32 3.95 -33.45
CA ASP A 871 11.33 4.04 -34.51
C ASP A 871 11.00 5.50 -34.92
N CYS A 872 11.99 6.39 -35.00
CA CYS A 872 11.79 7.80 -35.34
C CYS A 872 11.79 8.04 -36.86
N ASP A 873 10.79 8.76 -37.36
CA ASP A 873 10.81 9.28 -38.73
C ASP A 873 11.66 10.55 -38.81
N LEU A 874 12.82 10.44 -39.45
CA LEU A 874 13.75 11.54 -39.67
C LEU A 874 13.88 11.94 -41.15
N SER A 875 12.97 11.50 -42.02
CA SER A 875 13.11 11.66 -43.48
C SER A 875 13.37 13.12 -43.92
N ASP A 876 12.68 14.08 -43.29
CA ASP A 876 12.81 15.52 -43.59
C ASP A 876 13.46 16.35 -42.46
N ALA A 877 14.04 15.71 -41.44
CA ALA A 877 14.58 16.40 -40.27
C ALA A 877 15.85 17.19 -40.62
N ALA A 878 15.96 18.45 -40.18
CA ALA A 878 17.18 19.25 -40.31
C ALA A 878 17.76 19.67 -38.97
N VAL A 879 16.89 19.85 -37.96
CA VAL A 879 17.26 20.28 -36.61
C VAL A 879 16.46 19.47 -35.60
N LEU A 880 17.11 19.04 -34.52
CA LEU A 880 16.47 18.54 -33.31
C LEU A 880 16.35 19.68 -32.32
N ALA A 881 15.13 20.08 -31.98
CA ALA A 881 14.86 21.07 -30.95
C ALA A 881 14.47 20.36 -29.64
N LEU A 882 15.15 20.72 -28.56
CA LEU A 882 14.92 20.21 -27.21
C LEU A 882 14.51 21.37 -26.30
N HIS A 883 13.42 21.23 -25.56
CA HIS A 883 13.00 22.24 -24.58
C HIS A 883 13.62 21.95 -23.23
N VAL A 884 14.65 22.70 -22.89
CA VAL A 884 15.56 22.37 -21.79
C VAL A 884 15.62 23.44 -20.73
N LYS A 885 15.97 23.04 -19.51
CA LYS A 885 16.30 23.94 -18.39
C LYS A 885 17.53 23.42 -17.67
N SER A 886 18.44 24.32 -17.33
CA SER A 886 19.58 24.03 -16.46
C SER A 886 19.92 25.27 -15.63
N GLU A 887 20.11 25.06 -14.33
CA GLU A 887 20.47 26.10 -13.39
C GLU A 887 21.97 26.21 -13.22
N ARG A 888 22.70 25.10 -13.05
CA ARG A 888 24.13 25.06 -12.74
C ARG A 888 25.02 24.86 -13.97
N GLY A 889 24.41 24.61 -15.12
CA GLY A 889 25.08 24.25 -16.35
C GLY A 889 25.15 22.74 -16.51
N GLY A 890 24.82 22.27 -17.69
CA GLY A 890 24.88 20.86 -18.08
C GLY A 890 25.14 20.72 -19.57
N SER A 891 25.06 19.49 -20.07
CA SER A 891 25.13 19.25 -21.52
C SER A 891 24.10 18.22 -21.95
N VAL A 892 23.65 18.35 -23.19
CA VAL A 892 22.91 17.30 -23.90
C VAL A 892 23.58 17.06 -25.25
N GLU A 893 24.03 15.83 -25.49
CA GLU A 893 24.57 15.38 -26.77
C GLU A 893 23.56 14.47 -27.45
N ALA A 894 23.26 14.72 -28.71
CA ALA A 894 22.33 13.92 -29.50
C ALA A 894 23.09 12.99 -30.45
N PHE A 895 22.64 11.75 -30.52
CA PHE A 895 23.13 10.74 -31.44
C PHE A 895 21.97 10.25 -32.31
N VAL A 896 22.23 10.05 -33.60
CA VAL A 896 21.31 9.38 -34.54
C VAL A 896 21.98 8.13 -35.05
N ASP A 897 21.37 6.97 -34.82
CA ASP A 897 21.89 5.65 -35.23
C ASP A 897 23.36 5.45 -34.81
N GLY A 898 23.69 5.88 -33.59
CA GLY A 898 25.04 5.79 -33.00
C GLY A 898 26.01 6.89 -33.42
N VAL A 899 25.66 7.77 -34.36
CA VAL A 899 26.52 8.89 -34.81
C VAL A 899 26.19 10.17 -34.04
N SER A 900 27.20 10.81 -33.44
CA SER A 900 27.02 12.08 -32.73
C SER A 900 26.67 13.20 -33.70
N MET A 901 25.54 13.87 -33.46
CA MET A 901 25.04 15.02 -34.23
C MET A 901 25.49 16.36 -33.65
N GLY A 902 26.09 16.34 -32.47
CA GLY A 902 26.52 17.51 -31.72
C GLY A 902 25.86 17.62 -30.35
N SER A 903 26.25 18.65 -29.60
CA SER A 903 25.78 18.87 -28.24
C SER A 903 25.49 20.33 -27.96
N PHE A 904 24.61 20.55 -26.99
CA PHE A 904 24.47 21.80 -26.26
C PHE A 904 25.23 21.67 -24.94
N THR A 905 25.92 22.73 -24.50
CA THR A 905 26.57 22.81 -23.19
C THR A 905 26.41 24.21 -22.62
N GLY A 906 25.86 24.34 -21.42
CA GLY A 906 25.58 25.61 -20.78
C GLY A 906 24.46 25.56 -19.75
N ASP A 907 24.15 26.71 -19.16
CA ASP A 907 22.92 26.94 -18.36
C ASP A 907 21.88 27.68 -19.21
N THR A 908 20.63 27.75 -18.75
CA THR A 908 19.51 28.41 -19.45
C THR A 908 19.04 29.69 -18.74
N ARG A 909 19.97 30.42 -18.13
CA ARG A 909 19.65 31.66 -17.39
C ARG A 909 19.42 32.82 -18.38
N THR A 910 18.48 33.69 -18.06
CA THR A 910 17.90 34.74 -18.94
C THR A 910 18.82 35.82 -19.54
N CYS A 911 20.16 35.76 -19.41
CA CYS A 911 21.09 36.77 -19.95
C CYS A 911 22.41 36.19 -20.48
N GLU A 912 22.76 36.50 -21.74
CA GLU A 912 24.04 36.15 -22.35
C GLU A 912 25.25 36.80 -21.68
N PHE A 913 26.35 36.05 -21.61
CA PHE A 913 27.66 36.56 -21.21
C PHE A 913 28.30 37.33 -22.37
N ARG A 914 28.48 38.65 -22.23
CA ARG A 914 29.45 39.39 -23.05
C ARG A 914 30.76 39.47 -22.30
N SER A 915 31.86 39.08 -22.94
CA SER A 915 33.20 39.34 -22.42
C SER A 915 33.36 40.86 -22.24
N ALA A 916 33.38 41.31 -20.99
CA ALA A 916 33.72 42.67 -20.68
C ALA A 916 35.25 42.85 -20.72
N PRO A 917 35.78 43.98 -21.18
CA PRO A 917 37.18 44.35 -20.92
C PRO A 917 37.43 44.37 -19.41
N LYS A 918 38.70 44.33 -18.97
CA LYS A 918 39.11 44.34 -17.54
C LYS A 918 38.16 45.19 -16.70
N LEU A 919 37.30 44.50 -15.95
CA LEU A 919 36.29 45.11 -15.11
C LEU A 919 36.98 45.75 -13.91
N ASP A 920 36.49 46.91 -13.48
CA ASP A 920 36.88 47.42 -12.18
C ASP A 920 36.13 46.67 -11.06
N ARG A 921 36.56 46.87 -9.81
CA ARG A 921 35.99 46.18 -8.64
C ARG A 921 34.48 46.41 -8.48
N TYR A 922 33.95 47.57 -8.87
CA TYR A 922 32.53 47.87 -8.72
C TYR A 922 31.70 47.14 -9.77
N ALA A 923 32.19 47.06 -11.01
CA ALA A 923 31.55 46.29 -12.05
C ALA A 923 31.60 44.77 -11.76
N GLU A 924 32.65 44.26 -11.09
CA GLU A 924 32.69 42.88 -10.59
C GLU A 924 31.65 42.61 -9.48
N GLU A 925 31.45 43.55 -8.55
CA GLU A 925 30.41 43.46 -7.50
C GLU A 925 29.00 43.56 -8.08
N GLU A 926 28.76 44.46 -9.04
CA GLU A 926 27.46 44.62 -9.71
C GLU A 926 27.10 43.38 -10.56
N VAL A 927 28.08 42.76 -11.21
CA VAL A 927 27.88 41.47 -11.89
C VAL A 927 27.54 40.38 -10.86
N LYS A 928 28.23 40.31 -9.72
CA LYS A 928 27.89 39.36 -8.64
C LYS A 928 26.47 39.59 -8.09
N GLU A 929 26.03 40.83 -7.92
CA GLU A 929 24.66 41.14 -7.51
C GLU A 929 23.63 40.80 -8.58
N ARG A 930 23.84 41.18 -9.85
CA ARG A 930 22.96 40.76 -10.96
C ARG A 930 22.87 39.25 -11.07
N ASN A 931 23.95 38.53 -10.78
CA ASN A 931 23.97 37.07 -10.77
C ASN A 931 23.10 36.47 -9.65
N ARG A 932 22.88 37.17 -8.53
CA ARG A 932 21.98 36.71 -7.47
C ARG A 932 20.50 36.70 -7.88
N TYR A 933 20.11 37.48 -8.89
CA TYR A 933 18.72 37.60 -9.34
C TYR A 933 18.46 36.89 -10.69
N ARG A 934 19.35 35.98 -11.12
CA ARG A 934 19.17 35.22 -12.37
C ARG A 934 18.30 33.99 -12.13
N GLU A 935 17.21 33.87 -12.86
CA GLU A 935 16.37 32.68 -12.81
C GLU A 935 16.58 31.83 -14.08
N PRO A 936 16.80 30.51 -13.94
CA PRO A 936 16.83 29.59 -15.08
C PRO A 936 15.43 29.43 -15.67
N VAL A 937 15.30 29.63 -16.98
CA VAL A 937 14.05 29.43 -17.72
C VAL A 937 14.15 28.19 -18.60
N TYR A 938 13.00 27.67 -19.03
CA TYR A 938 13.02 26.69 -20.12
C TYR A 938 13.19 27.41 -21.46
N GLU A 939 14.09 26.92 -22.31
CA GLU A 939 14.33 27.42 -23.66
C GLU A 939 14.54 26.28 -24.66
N ASP A 940 14.28 26.55 -25.94
CA ASP A 940 14.54 25.59 -27.01
C ASP A 940 16.03 25.66 -27.41
N VAL A 941 16.74 24.54 -27.27
CA VAL A 941 18.10 24.35 -27.82
C VAL A 941 18.04 23.53 -29.10
N GLU A 942 18.83 23.93 -30.09
CA GLU A 942 18.82 23.33 -31.43
C GLU A 942 20.12 22.57 -31.70
N ILE A 943 20.01 21.30 -32.10
CA ILE A 943 21.13 20.47 -32.55
C ILE A 943 20.91 20.14 -34.04
N SER A 944 21.92 20.40 -34.87
CA SER A 944 21.86 20.13 -36.32
C SER A 944 21.76 18.62 -36.59
N LEU A 945 20.84 18.22 -37.47
CA LEU A 945 20.72 16.85 -37.99
C LEU A 945 21.10 16.76 -39.48
N ALA A 946 21.77 17.79 -40.01
CA ALA A 946 22.10 17.89 -41.43
C ALA A 946 23.02 16.77 -41.92
N ASP A 947 23.94 16.31 -41.08
CA ASP A 947 24.95 15.29 -41.38
C ASP A 947 24.56 13.90 -40.85
N ARG A 948 23.27 13.67 -40.55
CA ARG A 948 22.80 12.38 -40.03
C ARG A 948 22.99 11.25 -41.05
N PRO A 949 23.18 10.00 -40.59
CA PRO A 949 23.10 8.83 -41.45
C PRO A 949 21.79 8.79 -42.23
N GLN A 950 21.87 8.51 -43.54
CA GLN A 950 20.69 8.22 -44.35
C GLN A 950 20.40 6.73 -44.24
N THR A 951 19.29 6.37 -43.60
CA THR A 951 18.85 4.99 -43.42
C THR A 951 17.55 4.78 -44.21
N ASP A 952 17.37 3.58 -44.77
CA ASP A 952 16.16 3.22 -45.54
C ASP A 952 14.95 2.91 -44.62
N GLY A 953 15.08 3.09 -43.30
CA GLY A 953 14.09 2.74 -42.27
C GLY A 953 14.01 3.76 -41.14
N ALA A 954 13.26 3.44 -40.08
CA ALA A 954 13.15 4.31 -38.92
C ALA A 954 14.47 4.37 -38.13
N SER A 955 14.80 5.54 -37.58
CA SER A 955 16.06 5.78 -36.86
C SER A 955 15.88 5.75 -35.35
N GLU A 956 17.00 5.58 -34.63
CA GLU A 956 17.11 5.80 -33.20
C GLU A 956 17.68 7.20 -32.91
N ILE A 957 17.04 7.95 -32.02
CA ILE A 957 17.65 9.13 -31.36
C ILE A 957 18.06 8.73 -29.95
N ARG A 958 19.33 8.93 -29.61
CA ARG A 958 19.84 8.79 -28.25
C ARG A 958 20.35 10.13 -27.73
N LEU A 959 19.86 10.55 -26.56
CA LEU A 959 20.32 11.76 -25.88
C LEU A 959 21.19 11.37 -24.68
N VAL A 960 22.36 11.98 -24.56
CA VAL A 960 23.25 11.82 -23.40
C VAL A 960 23.30 13.13 -22.63
N LEU A 961 22.85 13.12 -21.38
CA LEU A 961 22.73 14.28 -20.52
C LEU A 961 23.79 14.24 -19.41
N LYS A 962 24.27 15.43 -19.01
CA LYS A 962 25.16 15.63 -17.85
C LYS A 962 24.74 16.85 -17.05
N GLY A 963 25.05 16.84 -15.76
CA GLY A 963 24.71 17.92 -14.83
C GLY A 963 23.20 17.97 -14.58
N ASP A 964 22.69 19.16 -14.30
CA ASP A 964 21.30 19.37 -13.86
C ASP A 964 20.31 19.59 -15.02
N MET A 965 20.65 19.07 -16.21
CA MET A 965 19.87 19.29 -17.42
C MET A 965 18.50 18.62 -17.32
N ARG A 966 17.45 19.38 -17.63
CA ARG A 966 16.06 18.91 -17.66
C ARG A 966 15.49 19.07 -19.06
N ILE A 967 14.71 18.10 -19.54
CA ILE A 967 14.07 18.15 -20.86
C ILE A 967 12.56 17.91 -20.70
N CYS A 968 11.72 18.79 -21.26
CA CYS A 968 10.26 18.61 -21.26
C CYS A 968 9.75 17.91 -22.51
N TYR A 969 10.26 18.31 -23.67
CA TYR A 969 9.86 17.75 -24.96
C TYR A 969 10.99 17.85 -25.99
N LEU A 970 10.84 17.09 -27.06
CA LEU A 970 11.64 17.16 -28.26
C LEU A 970 10.76 17.22 -29.52
N ARG A 971 11.30 17.82 -30.59
CA ARG A 971 10.72 17.80 -31.94
C ARG A 971 11.81 17.98 -33.00
N VAL A 972 11.54 17.56 -34.23
CA VAL A 972 12.37 17.87 -35.38
C VAL A 972 11.78 19.01 -36.20
N LEU A 973 12.64 19.89 -36.71
CA LEU A 973 12.28 20.97 -37.61
C LEU A 973 12.83 20.66 -39.00
N LYS A 974 12.00 20.89 -40.02
CA LYS A 974 12.43 20.82 -41.42
C LYS A 974 13.30 22.01 -41.76
N ASN A 975 14.15 21.85 -42.78
CA ASN A 975 15.02 22.91 -43.26
C ASN A 975 14.16 24.13 -43.65
N LYS A 976 14.21 25.22 -42.87
CA LYS A 976 13.56 26.47 -43.23
C LYS A 976 14.28 27.00 -44.48
N SER A 977 13.68 26.85 -45.66
CA SER A 977 13.97 27.78 -46.74
C SER A 977 13.76 29.18 -46.17
N THR A 978 14.81 30.00 -46.21
CA THR A 978 14.91 31.36 -45.70
C THR A 978 13.68 32.21 -46.03
N GLY A 979 12.68 32.20 -45.17
CA GLY A 979 11.46 32.99 -45.27
C GLY A 979 11.10 33.50 -43.88
N LYS A 980 11.29 34.81 -43.67
CA LYS A 980 11.00 35.52 -42.43
C LYS A 980 9.63 35.13 -41.86
N ILE A 981 9.59 34.57 -40.65
CA ILE A 981 8.35 34.42 -39.89
C ILE A 981 8.12 35.76 -39.17
N GLN A 982 7.05 36.44 -39.57
CA GLN A 982 6.47 37.56 -38.85
C GLN A 982 5.60 36.94 -37.74
N MET A 983 5.97 37.14 -36.47
CA MET A 983 5.16 36.67 -35.35
C MET A 983 3.82 37.42 -35.34
N GLY A 984 2.75 36.71 -35.70
CA GLY A 984 1.39 37.12 -35.40
C GLY A 984 1.04 36.66 -33.99
N VAL A 985 0.81 37.62 -33.11
CA VAL A 985 0.17 37.39 -31.80
C VAL A 985 -1.25 36.89 -32.09
N ALA A 986 -1.62 35.75 -31.51
CA ALA A 986 -3.00 35.28 -31.48
C ALA A 986 -3.41 35.09 -30.01
N ASN A 987 -4.58 35.67 -29.69
CA ASN A 987 -5.28 35.62 -28.41
C ASN A 987 -5.65 34.21 -27.97
#